data_AF-A7TYC1-F1
#
_entry.id   AF-A7TYC1-F1
#
_cell.length_a   1.000
_cell.length_b   1.000
_cell.length_c   1.000
_cell.angle_alpha   90.00
_cell.angle_beta   90.00
_cell.angle_gamma   90.00
#
_symmetry.space_group_name_H-M   'P 1'
#
loop_
_entity.id
_entity.type
_entity.pdbx_description
1 polymer ?
#
loop_
_entity_poly.entity_id
_entity_poly.type
_entity_poly.pdbx_seq_one_letter_code
_entity_poly.pdbx_strand_id
1 'polypeptide(L)'
;MLCPLLFLSAFIVLAGAQQQSVTQPSVVDISSCPITYYGQKYEKLYVTFTRRDIVMCFDKFYDPRNEGDCIVGSSPDKRRAAFNIVQAESVLERWVKNKTQTIQNSLRCSVQITMQISSSKISLNLFNFGTEAALSLEAHGTGLVAFYTQVSDVLINKVEVNNIVYKSQNHTIDISGCRHSDTVYKPGTVVNSDPQICSNVTCSETATLQTSGCGPLEHCQGNGICVLDTMLDSTCTVTGPTVIDVHGHMNSIQDRCAYSLFSTPSLPDFLVLGNFRDGRRKDVSFLDSVTLRVDGHDIHLEQGGRVQLDDSTLTLSSSPQLVHGVQLSKDQTGVTAELTKLNISVFFDGNTAQILLEGPAGSSVEGLCGNSSSSLSDLRLSEYSSTSCEMQYSETADSTIDCNSVTERCNLLKEAPFSSCNTDIDPEPYITACTDTLCKYPAVDGLNCQFLKAYARACSLHNHALDGWTSKTGCSSEAFCQDRTCSDHEFCGEKTVSGDTRCFCRTIFASKYQANNSLGDATVCKENSASLTLVGCLLEDKDINYSALQLNDPTCRGRVDKLTHMVTFSFNSSNRCGTVVTTNNSYIIYKNTIRSQNYSDVITRKDQVQIDFSCVYSQPNINTATFRIRDWSVAQCITSGAWNYTLTIKAYTNAGRTQLVEWNSELQLNEKIWMVLKTDGLDGSMVSVVTDSCWATDKASPASSPRHDLIINGCANPADPTVQVEENGLATSTYFSFNMFRFTGGSSDIFLHCQLHLCPKQGNNCIPTCNTPARVRGSASLTYEPEAPAFISVSWTY
;
A
#
# COMPACT_ATOMS: atom_id res chain seq x y z
N MET A 1 4.26 -10.86 47.96
CA MET A 1 5.15 -11.30 46.86
C MET A 1 4.95 -10.34 45.71
N LEU A 2 5.79 -9.30 45.66
CA LEU A 2 5.96 -8.42 44.50
C LEU A 2 6.96 -9.10 43.56
N CYS A 3 6.70 -9.06 42.25
CA CYS A 3 7.68 -9.39 41.22
C CYS A 3 7.96 -8.11 40.39
N PRO A 4 9.22 -7.65 40.30
CA PRO A 4 9.59 -6.36 39.71
C PRO A 4 9.89 -6.45 38.21
N LEU A 5 9.56 -5.39 37.50
CA LEU A 5 10.03 -5.09 36.15
C LEU A 5 11.45 -4.51 36.22
N LEU A 6 12.36 -5.14 35.48
CA LEU A 6 13.74 -4.71 35.25
C LEU A 6 13.75 -3.40 34.45
N PHE A 7 14.11 -2.29 35.11
CA PHE A 7 14.64 -1.11 34.43
C PHE A 7 16.17 -1.23 34.35
N LEU A 8 16.69 -1.40 33.13
CA LEU A 8 18.10 -1.18 32.85
C LEU A 8 18.37 0.33 32.93
N SER A 9 18.98 0.76 34.03
CA SER A 9 19.61 2.08 34.15
C SER A 9 20.87 2.11 33.29
N ALA A 10 20.77 2.66 32.08
CA ALA A 10 21.95 3.08 31.33
C ALA A 10 22.50 4.36 31.98
N PHE A 11 23.79 4.33 32.30
CA PHE A 11 24.56 5.46 32.79
C PHE A 11 24.40 6.67 31.85
N ILE A 12 23.71 7.71 32.32
CA ILE A 12 23.84 9.05 31.75
C ILE A 12 25.18 9.59 32.25
N VAL A 13 26.22 9.40 31.46
CA VAL A 13 27.45 10.17 31.57
C VAL A 13 27.08 11.61 31.19
N LEU A 14 27.14 12.52 32.17
CA LEU A 14 27.17 13.96 31.94
C LEU A 14 28.34 14.24 30.96
N ALA A 15 28.02 14.57 29.71
CA ALA A 15 29.01 14.94 28.71
C ALA A 15 29.65 16.28 29.10
N GLY A 16 30.84 16.20 29.69
CA GLY A 16 31.72 17.35 29.92
C GLY A 16 32.22 17.94 28.60
N ALA A 17 32.49 19.23 28.61
CA ALA A 17 33.00 20.02 27.50
C ALA A 17 34.11 19.29 26.70
N GLN A 18 33.93 19.22 25.37
CA GLN A 18 34.88 18.59 24.46
C GLN A 18 36.02 19.55 24.14
N GLN A 19 37.03 19.59 25.02
CA GLN A 19 38.22 20.43 24.85
C GLN A 19 39.31 19.68 24.06
N GLN A 20 39.71 20.20 22.90
CA GLN A 20 40.77 19.64 22.04
C GLN A 20 41.97 20.59 21.99
N SER A 21 43.19 20.11 22.27
CA SER A 21 44.42 20.91 22.09
C SER A 21 45.21 20.41 20.88
N VAL A 22 45.71 21.32 20.05
CA VAL A 22 46.56 21.00 18.89
C VAL A 22 47.92 21.69 19.02
N THR A 23 48.98 20.97 18.66
CA THR A 23 50.39 21.45 18.69
C THR A 23 51.12 21.27 17.35
N GLN A 24 50.44 20.69 16.36
CA GLN A 24 50.93 20.39 15.02
C GLN A 24 49.77 20.59 14.04
N PRO A 25 50.01 20.63 12.72
CA PRO A 25 48.92 20.70 11.74
C PRO A 25 47.88 19.61 11.99
N SER A 26 46.62 20.00 12.12
CA SER A 26 45.55 19.09 12.55
C SER A 26 44.19 19.56 12.04
N VAL A 27 43.26 18.62 11.89
CA VAL A 27 41.85 18.92 11.61
C VAL A 27 41.08 18.87 12.92
N VAL A 28 40.39 19.95 13.25
CA VAL A 28 39.50 20.08 14.40
C VAL A 28 38.07 19.87 13.89
N ASP A 29 37.36 18.96 14.52
CA ASP A 29 35.95 18.69 14.23
C ASP A 29 35.07 19.73 14.95
N ILE A 30 34.30 20.48 14.19
CA ILE A 30 33.34 21.47 14.68
C ILE A 30 31.92 21.13 14.23
N SER A 31 31.64 19.89 13.82
CA SER A 31 30.31 19.44 13.40
C SER A 31 29.21 19.66 14.44
N SER A 32 29.56 19.62 15.74
CA SER A 32 28.66 19.94 16.84
C SER A 32 28.36 21.44 16.98
N CYS A 33 29.17 22.30 16.34
CA CYS A 33 28.91 23.72 16.21
C CYS A 33 29.41 24.23 14.84
N PRO A 34 28.67 23.94 13.76
CA PRO A 34 29.09 24.33 12.43
C PRO A 34 29.16 25.85 12.33
N ILE A 35 30.16 26.38 11.63
CA ILE A 35 30.32 27.82 11.45
C ILE A 35 29.94 28.19 10.02
N THR A 36 29.03 29.16 9.87
CA THR A 36 28.68 29.76 8.59
C THR A 36 29.62 30.93 8.31
N TYR A 37 30.66 30.70 7.53
CA TYR A 37 31.69 31.69 7.23
C TYR A 37 31.42 32.32 5.86
N TYR A 38 31.01 33.60 5.85
CA TYR A 38 30.64 34.36 4.65
C TYR A 38 29.74 33.56 3.67
N GLY A 39 28.68 32.95 4.20
CA GLY A 39 27.63 32.29 3.44
C GLY A 39 27.86 30.81 3.16
N GLN A 40 29.03 30.26 3.47
CA GLN A 40 29.28 28.82 3.40
C GLN A 40 29.35 28.19 4.79
N LYS A 41 28.68 27.04 4.97
CA LYS A 41 28.64 26.30 6.23
C LYS A 41 29.78 25.28 6.27
N TYR A 42 30.55 25.29 7.36
CA TYR A 42 31.66 24.37 7.58
C TYR A 42 31.56 23.61 8.89
N GLU A 43 31.98 22.36 8.85
CA GLU A 43 31.93 21.42 9.98
C GLU A 43 33.34 20.99 10.44
N LYS A 44 34.38 21.50 9.79
CA LYS A 44 35.78 21.20 10.10
C LYS A 44 36.62 22.47 10.05
N LEU A 45 37.70 22.46 10.81
CA LEU A 45 38.71 23.52 10.82
C LEU A 45 40.11 22.93 10.70
N TYR A 46 40.81 23.27 9.64
CA TYR A 46 42.18 22.87 9.33
C TYR A 46 43.14 23.89 9.92
N VAL A 47 43.87 23.48 10.97
CA VAL A 47 44.78 24.34 11.70
C VAL A 47 46.21 24.06 11.26
N THR A 48 46.94 25.09 10.85
CA THR A 48 48.34 25.04 10.43
C THR A 48 49.15 26.08 11.19
N PHE A 49 50.32 25.67 11.70
CA PHE A 49 51.29 26.59 12.33
C PHE A 49 52.46 26.85 11.38
N THR A 50 52.62 28.08 10.90
CA THR A 50 53.78 28.51 10.12
C THR A 50 54.89 29.04 11.05
N ARG A 51 55.98 29.57 10.49
CA ARG A 51 57.03 30.23 11.29
C ARG A 51 56.53 31.51 11.97
N ARG A 52 55.54 32.20 11.39
CA ARG A 52 55.06 33.51 11.84
C ARG A 52 53.58 33.52 12.21
N ASP A 53 52.81 32.59 11.68
CA ASP A 53 51.35 32.64 11.74
C ASP A 53 50.74 31.34 12.29
N ILE A 54 49.55 31.47 12.85
CA ILE A 54 48.57 30.39 12.96
C ILE A 54 47.51 30.65 11.89
N VAL A 55 47.22 29.63 11.09
CA VAL A 55 46.21 29.68 10.04
C VAL A 55 45.14 28.64 10.31
N MET A 56 43.89 29.08 10.32
CA MET A 56 42.72 28.27 10.62
C MET A 56 41.78 28.34 9.42
N CYS A 57 41.85 27.35 8.54
CA CYS A 57 41.07 27.31 7.31
C CYS A 57 39.86 26.39 7.45
N PHE A 58 38.76 26.71 6.79
CA PHE A 58 37.50 25.97 6.87
C PHE A 58 37.36 24.91 5.78
N ASP A 59 38.04 25.09 4.65
CA ASP A 59 37.92 24.25 3.45
C ASP A 59 39.03 23.18 3.34
N LYS A 60 40.29 23.56 3.60
CA LYS A 60 41.46 22.68 3.45
C LYS A 60 42.67 23.16 4.26
N PHE A 61 43.73 22.36 4.32
CA PHE A 61 44.98 22.80 4.94
C PHE A 61 45.60 23.98 4.19
N TYR A 62 46.08 24.97 4.95
CA TYR A 62 46.73 26.15 4.40
C TYR A 62 47.96 25.81 3.53
N ASP A 63 47.96 26.34 2.31
CA ASP A 63 49.10 26.37 1.39
C ASP A 63 49.32 27.83 0.95
N PRO A 64 50.52 28.41 1.10
CA PRO A 64 50.83 29.78 0.68
C PRO A 64 50.56 30.11 -0.80
N ARG A 65 50.32 29.11 -1.66
CA ARG A 65 49.99 29.29 -3.08
C ARG A 65 48.50 29.15 -3.41
N ASN A 66 47.67 28.71 -2.47
CA ASN A 66 46.27 28.37 -2.74
C ASN A 66 45.30 29.39 -2.13
N GLU A 67 44.21 29.63 -2.87
CA GLU A 67 42.98 30.25 -2.41
C GLU A 67 42.30 29.37 -1.35
N GLY A 68 41.89 29.92 -0.21
CA GLY A 68 41.17 29.18 0.82
C GLY A 68 40.51 30.08 1.86
N ASP A 69 39.55 29.51 2.59
CA ASP A 69 38.72 30.23 3.54
C ASP A 69 39.32 30.19 4.93
N CYS A 70 40.08 31.23 5.29
CA CYS A 70 41.00 31.15 6.41
C CYS A 70 40.92 32.33 7.35
N ILE A 71 41.17 32.05 8.63
CA ILE A 71 41.50 33.06 9.64
C ILE A 71 42.99 32.98 9.90
N VAL A 72 43.69 34.08 9.64
CA VAL A 72 45.15 34.19 9.72
C VAL A 72 45.52 35.12 10.85
N GLY A 73 46.40 34.71 11.76
CA GLY A 73 46.93 35.58 12.81
C GLY A 73 48.32 35.15 13.27
N SER A 74 48.90 35.88 14.23
CA SER A 74 50.25 35.59 14.71
C SER A 74 50.36 34.22 15.39
N SER A 75 51.44 33.50 15.13
CA SER A 75 51.67 32.17 15.70
C SER A 75 51.85 32.23 17.23
N PRO A 76 51.27 31.29 17.99
CA PRO A 76 51.48 31.23 19.44
C PRO A 76 52.87 30.69 19.81
N ASP A 77 53.39 31.10 20.98
CA ASP A 77 54.79 30.87 21.39
C ASP A 77 55.20 29.39 21.38
N LYS A 78 54.26 28.50 21.74
CA LYS A 78 54.46 27.05 21.81
C LYS A 78 53.80 26.30 20.65
N ARG A 79 53.37 27.01 19.59
CA ARG A 79 52.55 26.46 18.50
C ARG A 79 51.35 25.66 19.01
N ARG A 80 50.74 26.13 20.10
CA ARG A 80 49.65 25.44 20.78
C ARG A 80 48.39 26.31 20.77
N ALA A 81 47.28 25.73 20.34
CA ALA A 81 45.95 26.30 20.47
C ALA A 81 44.99 25.25 21.05
N ALA A 82 44.06 25.69 21.91
CA ALA A 82 43.04 24.84 22.51
C ALA A 82 41.65 25.28 22.07
N PHE A 83 40.86 24.34 21.55
CA PHE A 83 39.54 24.49 21.00
C PHE A 83 38.52 23.95 21.98
N ASN A 84 37.43 24.68 22.16
CA ASN A 84 36.32 24.27 23.01
C ASN A 84 35.00 24.67 22.34
N ILE A 85 34.06 23.74 22.22
CA ILE A 85 32.71 24.05 21.73
C ILE A 85 31.86 24.43 22.94
N VAL A 86 31.28 25.63 22.87
CA VAL A 86 30.44 26.20 23.92
C VAL A 86 29.01 26.29 23.40
N GLN A 87 28.06 25.78 24.18
CA GLN A 87 26.64 25.84 23.86
C GLN A 87 26.12 27.29 23.95
N ALA A 88 24.98 27.57 23.32
CA ALA A 88 24.38 28.90 23.36
C ALA A 88 24.07 29.37 24.79
N GLU A 89 24.48 30.60 25.10
CA GLU A 89 24.14 31.29 26.33
C GLU A 89 23.50 32.64 26.03
N SER A 90 22.37 32.94 26.68
CA SER A 90 21.60 34.16 26.43
C SER A 90 22.35 35.46 26.75
N VAL A 91 23.28 35.42 27.71
CA VAL A 91 24.14 36.56 28.05
C VAL A 91 25.14 36.84 26.93
N LEU A 92 25.75 35.78 26.41
CA LEU A 92 26.73 35.84 25.33
C LEU A 92 26.09 36.32 24.03
N GLU A 93 24.90 35.80 23.70
CA GLU A 93 24.09 36.28 22.57
C GLU A 93 23.85 37.80 22.65
N ARG A 94 23.33 38.28 23.78
CA ARG A 94 23.04 39.71 23.96
C ARG A 94 24.30 40.57 23.85
N TRP A 95 25.43 40.06 24.35
CA TRP A 95 26.71 40.74 24.27
C TRP A 95 27.19 40.86 22.82
N VAL A 96 27.17 39.77 22.04
CA VAL A 96 27.59 39.77 20.62
C VAL A 96 26.68 40.69 19.80
N LYS A 97 25.35 40.55 19.93
CA LYS A 97 24.37 41.39 19.21
C LYS A 97 24.53 42.88 19.50
N ASN A 98 24.83 43.26 20.74
CA ASN A 98 25.08 44.66 21.08
C ASN A 98 26.37 45.22 20.46
N LYS A 99 27.37 44.35 20.22
CA LYS A 99 28.66 44.74 19.62
C LYS A 99 28.59 44.83 18.11
N THR A 100 27.89 43.91 17.43
CA THR A 100 27.78 43.90 15.97
C THR A 100 26.64 44.77 15.46
N GLN A 101 25.51 44.82 16.17
CA GLN A 101 24.26 45.52 15.82
C GLN A 101 23.56 45.01 14.55
N THR A 102 24.25 44.25 13.70
CA THR A 102 23.74 43.72 12.42
C THR A 102 23.13 42.33 12.55
N ILE A 103 23.58 41.51 13.51
CA ILE A 103 23.15 40.10 13.64
C ILE A 103 21.74 40.00 14.21
N GLN A 104 20.85 39.33 13.49
CA GLN A 104 19.43 39.21 13.86
C GLN A 104 19.08 37.86 14.49
N ASN A 105 19.57 36.76 13.93
CA ASN A 105 19.22 35.41 14.36
C ASN A 105 19.69 35.08 15.79
N SER A 106 19.19 33.99 16.36
CA SER A 106 19.53 33.56 17.73
C SER A 106 20.84 32.76 17.78
N LEU A 107 21.60 32.89 18.86
CA LEU A 107 22.87 32.18 19.01
C LEU A 107 22.60 30.68 19.16
N ARG A 108 23.26 29.84 18.36
CA ARG A 108 23.12 28.38 18.43
C ARG A 108 24.24 27.74 19.22
N CYS A 109 25.47 28.19 19.01
CA CYS A 109 26.66 27.67 19.66
C CYS A 109 27.87 28.57 19.32
N SER A 110 29.02 28.31 19.93
CA SER A 110 30.28 28.95 19.54
C SER A 110 31.49 28.02 19.67
N VAL A 111 32.51 28.29 18.85
CA VAL A 111 33.82 27.64 18.93
C VAL A 111 34.81 28.62 19.54
N GLN A 112 35.27 28.33 20.75
CA GLN A 112 36.26 29.12 21.46
C GLN A 112 37.67 28.54 21.25
N ILE A 113 38.60 29.41 20.87
CA ILE A 113 39.99 29.07 20.54
C ILE A 113 40.90 29.90 21.45
N THR A 114 41.61 29.22 22.35
CA THR A 114 42.50 29.86 23.31
C THR A 114 43.95 29.56 23.00
N MET A 115 44.79 30.58 23.05
CA MET A 115 46.22 30.47 22.76
C MET A 115 47.03 31.50 23.53
N GLN A 116 48.35 31.30 23.60
CA GLN A 116 49.29 32.22 24.23
C GLN A 116 50.20 32.82 23.16
N ILE A 117 50.17 34.15 23.02
CA ILE A 117 51.02 34.89 22.11
C ILE A 117 51.83 35.88 22.95
N SER A 118 53.13 35.65 23.06
CA SER A 118 54.02 36.40 23.98
C SER A 118 53.45 36.41 25.42
N SER A 119 53.43 37.56 26.08
CA SER A 119 52.85 37.73 27.42
C SER A 119 51.32 37.75 27.45
N SER A 120 50.65 37.63 26.30
CA SER A 120 49.20 37.82 26.18
C SER A 120 48.44 36.50 25.99
N LYS A 121 47.40 36.28 26.81
CA LYS A 121 46.44 35.20 26.63
C LYS A 121 45.34 35.65 25.68
N ILE A 122 45.17 34.91 24.58
CA ILE A 122 44.26 35.25 23.49
C ILE A 122 43.11 34.26 23.48
N SER A 123 41.88 34.79 23.33
CA SER A 123 40.66 34.00 23.14
C SER A 123 39.94 34.50 21.88
N LEU A 124 39.91 33.66 20.85
CA LEU A 124 39.17 33.90 19.62
C LEU A 124 37.88 33.08 19.67
N ASN A 125 36.73 33.72 19.48
CA ASN A 125 35.43 33.04 19.54
C ASN A 125 34.71 33.19 18.20
N LEU A 126 34.33 32.07 17.60
CA LEU A 126 33.50 31.98 16.41
C LEU A 126 32.07 31.67 16.85
N PHE A 127 31.14 32.57 16.60
CA PHE A 127 29.73 32.42 16.99
C PHE A 127 28.89 32.03 15.80
N ASN A 128 28.03 31.02 15.98
CA ASN A 128 27.07 30.57 14.97
C ASN A 128 25.66 31.04 15.32
N PHE A 129 25.05 31.82 14.43
CA PHE A 129 23.68 32.30 14.51
C PHE A 129 22.77 31.66 13.44
N GLY A 130 23.19 30.55 12.81
CA GLY A 130 22.48 29.94 11.68
C GLY A 130 23.11 30.37 10.36
N THR A 131 22.47 31.30 9.65
CA THR A 131 23.00 31.87 8.40
C THR A 131 23.98 33.02 8.65
N GLU A 132 23.98 33.56 9.86
CA GLU A 132 24.87 34.64 10.32
C GLU A 132 25.96 34.10 11.25
N ALA A 133 27.08 34.81 11.34
CA ALA A 133 28.19 34.47 12.22
C ALA A 133 28.97 35.70 12.69
N ALA A 134 29.63 35.58 13.85
CA ALA A 134 30.47 36.63 14.39
C ALA A 134 31.84 36.10 14.79
N LEU A 135 32.86 36.96 14.72
CA LEU A 135 34.21 36.68 15.20
C LEU A 135 34.58 37.67 16.30
N SER A 136 34.91 37.18 17.49
CA SER A 136 35.40 38.01 18.58
C SER A 136 36.83 37.65 18.97
N LEU A 137 37.68 38.66 19.08
CA LEU A 137 39.02 38.56 19.62
C LEU A 137 39.05 39.21 21.01
N GLU A 138 39.49 38.46 22.02
CA GLU A 138 39.78 38.97 23.35
C GLU A 138 41.26 38.71 23.68
N ALA A 139 41.95 39.72 24.22
CA ALA A 139 43.35 39.63 24.60
C ALA A 139 43.58 40.16 26.02
N HIS A 140 44.20 39.34 26.86
CA HIS A 140 44.64 39.70 28.21
C HIS A 140 46.17 39.77 28.25
N GLY A 141 46.73 40.98 28.25
CA GLY A 141 48.19 41.19 28.27
C GLY A 141 48.58 42.55 27.71
N THR A 142 49.76 42.65 27.11
CA THR A 142 50.29 43.90 26.54
C THR A 142 50.70 43.68 25.08
N GLY A 143 50.43 44.66 24.22
CA GLY A 143 50.81 44.63 22.81
C GLY A 143 49.63 44.55 21.84
N LEU A 144 49.96 44.56 20.55
CA LEU A 144 49.01 44.48 19.44
C LEU A 144 48.84 43.03 19.01
N VAL A 145 47.59 42.58 18.92
CA VAL A 145 47.23 41.28 18.34
C VAL A 145 46.17 41.50 17.27
N ALA A 146 46.40 40.93 16.08
CA ALA A 146 45.50 41.04 14.96
C ALA A 146 45.29 39.68 14.29
N PHE A 147 44.05 39.44 13.86
CA PHE A 147 43.67 38.36 12.97
C PHE A 147 42.96 38.92 11.74
N TYR A 148 43.09 38.21 10.63
CA TYR A 148 42.51 38.57 9.34
C TYR A 148 41.60 37.44 8.89
N THR A 149 40.43 37.80 8.38
CA THR A 149 39.51 36.85 7.75
C THR A 149 39.70 36.93 6.25
N GLN A 150 39.95 35.79 5.62
CA GLN A 150 40.20 35.63 4.20
C GLN A 150 39.17 34.68 3.60
N VAL A 151 38.70 34.99 2.39
CA VAL A 151 37.92 34.09 1.54
C VAL A 151 38.65 33.96 0.22
N SER A 152 38.94 32.74 -0.21
CA SER A 152 39.83 32.48 -1.34
C SER A 152 41.19 33.17 -1.17
N ASP A 153 41.53 34.19 -1.97
CA ASP A 153 42.75 35.01 -1.87
C ASP A 153 42.49 36.44 -1.35
N VAL A 154 41.22 36.77 -1.05
CA VAL A 154 40.80 38.13 -0.69
C VAL A 154 40.70 38.30 0.83
N LEU A 155 41.43 39.28 1.37
CA LEU A 155 41.28 39.71 2.75
C LEU A 155 39.97 40.50 2.91
N ILE A 156 39.05 39.99 3.72
CA ILE A 156 37.72 40.58 3.91
C ILE A 156 37.70 41.56 5.09
N ASN A 157 38.16 41.13 6.26
CA ASN A 157 38.14 41.92 7.50
C ASN A 157 39.41 41.70 8.33
N LYS A 158 39.71 42.69 9.18
CA LYS A 158 40.77 42.66 10.18
C LYS A 158 40.16 42.88 11.56
N VAL A 159 40.43 41.99 12.50
CA VAL A 159 40.07 42.13 13.91
C VAL A 159 41.34 42.32 14.73
N GLU A 160 41.46 43.45 15.43
CA GLU A 160 42.64 43.75 16.22
C GLU A 160 42.32 44.35 17.59
N VAL A 161 43.21 44.06 18.55
CA VAL A 161 43.15 44.57 19.91
C VAL A 161 44.54 45.12 20.26
N ASN A 162 44.61 46.36 20.75
CA ASN A 162 45.87 47.00 21.15
C ASN A 162 45.86 47.35 22.63
N ASN A 163 46.61 46.59 23.41
CA ASN A 163 46.57 46.69 24.85
C ASN A 163 47.78 47.45 25.41
N ILE A 164 47.53 48.68 25.88
CA ILE A 164 48.56 49.61 26.39
C ILE A 164 48.77 49.44 27.91
N VAL A 165 47.80 48.84 28.61
CA VAL A 165 47.78 48.59 30.08
C VAL A 165 47.22 47.18 30.31
N TYR A 166 47.60 46.45 31.37
CA TYR A 166 47.04 45.13 31.71
C TYR A 166 45.51 45.15 32.00
N LYS A 167 44.67 45.36 30.99
CA LYS A 167 43.20 45.33 31.04
C LYS A 167 42.68 44.37 29.97
N SER A 168 41.53 43.71 30.16
CA SER A 168 40.94 42.96 29.04
C SER A 168 40.42 43.93 27.98
N GLN A 169 40.77 43.70 26.72
CA GLN A 169 40.13 44.35 25.57
C GLN A 169 39.58 43.29 24.64
N ASN A 170 38.42 43.59 24.05
CA ASN A 170 37.78 42.76 23.05
C ASN A 170 37.36 43.57 21.82
N HIS A 171 37.39 42.91 20.66
CA HIS A 171 36.89 43.44 19.41
C HIS A 171 36.09 42.33 18.71
N THR A 172 34.86 42.66 18.31
CA THR A 172 33.93 41.71 17.68
C THR A 172 33.52 42.25 16.33
N ILE A 173 33.65 41.43 15.29
CA ILE A 173 33.22 41.75 13.94
C ILE A 173 32.13 40.78 13.50
N ASP A 174 31.24 41.29 12.65
CA ASP A 174 30.29 40.47 11.90
C ASP A 174 31.02 39.84 10.69
N ILE A 175 30.90 38.53 10.54
CA ILE A 175 31.47 37.75 9.42
C ILE A 175 30.35 37.07 8.60
N SER A 176 29.14 37.61 8.70
CA SER A 176 27.98 37.22 7.89
C SER A 176 28.10 37.77 6.47
N GLY A 177 27.50 37.06 5.54
CA GLY A 177 27.44 37.45 4.13
C GLY A 177 26.95 36.31 3.26
N CYS A 178 26.71 36.59 1.99
CA CYS A 178 26.33 35.59 0.99
C CYS A 178 27.50 35.35 0.05
N ARG A 179 27.55 34.15 -0.53
CA ARG A 179 28.52 33.82 -1.58
C ARG A 179 27.82 33.52 -2.89
N HIS A 180 28.23 34.21 -3.94
CA HIS A 180 27.74 34.01 -5.30
C HIS A 180 28.92 34.07 -6.27
N SER A 181 29.10 33.04 -7.10
CA SER A 181 30.24 32.92 -8.03
C SER A 181 31.59 33.24 -7.35
N ASP A 182 31.82 32.63 -6.19
CA ASP A 182 33.01 32.79 -5.32
C ASP A 182 33.31 34.20 -4.82
N THR A 183 32.39 35.15 -5.01
CA THR A 183 32.47 36.50 -4.46
C THR A 183 31.61 36.64 -3.20
N VAL A 184 32.14 37.35 -2.20
CA VAL A 184 31.45 37.61 -0.93
C VAL A 184 30.67 38.92 -1.00
N TYR A 185 29.41 38.86 -0.64
CA TYR A 185 28.47 39.97 -0.60
C TYR A 185 28.02 40.22 0.84
N LYS A 186 27.99 41.49 1.25
CA LYS A 186 27.50 41.86 2.59
C LYS A 186 25.98 41.67 2.68
N PRO A 187 25.43 41.39 3.88
CA PRO A 187 23.99 41.43 4.07
C PRO A 187 23.37 42.75 3.59
N GLY A 188 22.18 42.68 2.99
CA GLY A 188 21.46 43.82 2.41
C GLY A 188 21.95 44.26 1.01
N THR A 189 22.88 43.54 0.37
CA THR A 189 23.43 43.94 -0.94
C THR A 189 22.71 43.27 -2.11
N VAL A 190 22.53 44.01 -3.21
CA VAL A 190 22.10 43.45 -4.49
C VAL A 190 23.34 42.84 -5.17
N VAL A 191 23.29 41.53 -5.43
CA VAL A 191 24.39 40.72 -5.99
C VAL A 191 24.42 40.85 -7.50
N ASN A 192 23.27 40.64 -8.13
CA ASN A 192 23.08 40.75 -9.56
C ASN A 192 21.66 41.23 -9.86
N SER A 193 21.51 42.05 -10.88
CA SER A 193 20.22 42.52 -11.38
C SER A 193 20.24 42.43 -12.90
N ASP A 194 19.44 41.53 -13.46
CA ASP A 194 19.23 41.42 -14.90
C ASP A 194 17.85 41.99 -15.26
N PRO A 195 17.78 43.21 -15.80
CA PRO A 195 16.51 43.82 -16.20
C PRO A 195 15.87 43.15 -17.42
N GLN A 196 16.62 42.37 -18.23
CA GLN A 196 16.02 41.68 -19.38
C GLN A 196 15.14 40.50 -18.96
N ILE A 197 15.45 39.86 -17.85
CA ILE A 197 14.68 38.74 -17.30
C ILE A 197 14.08 39.05 -15.91
N CYS A 198 14.13 40.32 -15.49
CA CYS A 198 13.64 40.83 -14.21
C CYS A 198 14.12 40.01 -13.01
N SER A 199 15.37 39.55 -13.07
CA SER A 199 15.97 38.72 -12.03
C SER A 199 16.88 39.56 -11.15
N ASN A 200 16.58 39.60 -9.87
CA ASN A 200 17.35 40.27 -8.84
C ASN A 200 17.82 39.25 -7.81
N VAL A 201 19.12 38.98 -7.79
CA VAL A 201 19.77 38.21 -6.74
C VAL A 201 20.22 39.19 -5.67
N THR A 202 19.76 38.98 -4.44
CA THR A 202 20.07 39.83 -3.29
C THR A 202 20.62 38.97 -2.15
N CYS A 203 21.56 39.52 -1.40
CA CYS A 203 21.94 38.98 -0.11
C CYS A 203 21.06 39.64 0.94
N SER A 204 20.16 38.88 1.56
CA SER A 204 19.23 39.39 2.56
C SER A 204 19.96 39.97 3.78
N GLU A 205 19.23 40.73 4.60
CA GLU A 205 19.74 41.26 5.89
C GLU A 205 20.20 40.14 6.84
N THR A 206 19.66 38.92 6.71
CA THR A 206 20.05 37.74 7.51
C THR A 206 21.06 36.84 6.80
N ALA A 207 21.80 37.38 5.82
CA ALA A 207 22.85 36.68 5.06
C ALA A 207 22.37 35.43 4.29
N THR A 208 21.16 35.48 3.74
CA THR A 208 20.65 34.44 2.83
C THR A 208 20.58 34.96 1.40
N LEU A 209 21.01 34.14 0.45
CA LEU A 209 20.93 34.49 -0.96
C LEU A 209 19.47 34.30 -1.42
N GLN A 210 18.84 35.40 -1.83
CA GLN A 210 17.45 35.44 -2.27
C GLN A 210 17.41 35.86 -3.72
N THR A 211 16.76 35.04 -4.55
CA THR A 211 16.45 35.40 -5.93
C THR A 211 15.02 35.91 -5.95
N SER A 212 14.84 37.12 -6.45
CA SER A 212 13.54 37.74 -6.68
C SER A 212 13.37 37.93 -8.19
N GLY A 213 12.23 37.47 -8.69
CA GLY A 213 11.80 37.65 -10.07
C GLY A 213 10.51 38.45 -10.12
N CYS A 214 9.89 38.48 -11.29
CA CYS A 214 8.49 38.83 -11.38
C CYS A 214 7.63 37.89 -10.51
N GLY A 215 6.52 38.39 -9.98
CA GLY A 215 5.57 37.56 -9.26
C GLY A 215 5.09 36.39 -10.11
N PRO A 216 4.49 35.34 -9.52
CA PRO A 216 3.95 34.20 -10.27
C PRO A 216 2.89 34.63 -11.30
N LEU A 217 2.38 35.85 -11.17
CA LEU A 217 1.38 36.50 -11.99
C LEU A 217 1.99 37.72 -12.72
N GLU A 218 3.24 37.73 -13.14
CA GLU A 218 3.79 38.90 -13.85
C GLU A 218 4.80 38.46 -14.91
N HIS A 219 4.77 39.12 -16.07
CA HIS A 219 5.75 38.93 -17.13
C HIS A 219 6.77 40.08 -17.13
N CYS A 220 8.04 39.76 -17.40
CA CYS A 220 9.10 40.74 -17.52
C CYS A 220 9.14 41.39 -18.91
N GLN A 221 8.94 42.71 -18.99
CA GLN A 221 8.99 43.47 -20.26
C GLN A 221 10.41 43.70 -20.81
N GLY A 222 11.44 43.09 -20.21
CA GLY A 222 12.83 43.26 -20.63
C GLY A 222 13.49 44.57 -20.19
N ASN A 223 12.81 45.36 -19.35
CA ASN A 223 13.29 46.65 -18.81
C ASN A 223 13.33 46.67 -17.26
N GLY A 224 13.24 45.51 -16.62
CA GLY A 224 13.17 45.38 -15.16
C GLY A 224 11.80 45.71 -14.55
N ILE A 225 10.77 45.95 -15.37
CA ILE A 225 9.40 46.15 -14.93
C ILE A 225 8.62 44.85 -15.14
N CYS A 226 8.05 44.36 -14.03
CA CYS A 226 7.11 43.27 -14.03
C CYS A 226 5.71 43.85 -14.27
N VAL A 227 5.01 43.33 -15.27
CA VAL A 227 3.68 43.79 -15.66
C VAL A 227 2.70 42.64 -15.54
N LEU A 228 1.55 42.95 -14.93
CA LEU A 228 0.38 42.11 -14.93
C LEU A 228 -0.29 42.25 -16.30
N ASP A 229 -0.25 41.21 -17.14
CA ASP A 229 -1.13 41.17 -18.31
C ASP A 229 -2.59 41.19 -17.82
N THR A 230 -3.51 41.74 -18.60
CA THR A 230 -4.95 41.62 -18.31
C THR A 230 -5.30 40.15 -18.07
N MET A 231 -6.02 39.88 -16.98
CA MET A 231 -6.46 38.54 -16.54
C MET A 231 -6.96 37.73 -17.74
N LEU A 232 -6.19 36.73 -18.17
CA LEU A 232 -6.62 35.75 -19.16
C LEU A 232 -6.89 34.48 -18.37
N ASP A 233 -8.13 34.32 -17.95
CA ASP A 233 -8.62 33.08 -17.36
C ASP A 233 -8.21 31.93 -18.28
N SER A 234 -7.42 31.01 -17.75
CA SER A 234 -6.86 29.91 -18.52
C SER A 234 -7.43 28.60 -17.98
N THR A 235 -8.09 27.82 -18.83
CA THR A 235 -8.76 26.58 -18.43
C THR A 235 -8.05 25.37 -19.01
N CYS A 236 -7.54 24.50 -18.14
CA CYS A 236 -7.17 23.13 -18.51
C CYS A 236 -8.38 22.22 -18.35
N THR A 237 -8.65 21.38 -19.34
CA THR A 237 -9.76 20.42 -19.29
C THR A 237 -9.25 19.00 -19.45
N VAL A 238 -9.61 18.13 -18.50
CA VAL A 238 -9.38 16.68 -18.57
C VAL A 238 -10.73 16.02 -18.81
N THR A 239 -10.92 15.45 -19.99
CA THR A 239 -12.18 14.81 -20.38
C THR A 239 -11.91 13.56 -21.20
N GLY A 240 -12.62 12.47 -20.90
CA GLY A 240 -12.31 11.17 -21.47
C GLY A 240 -10.88 10.72 -21.12
N PRO A 241 -10.09 10.23 -22.10
CA PRO A 241 -8.66 9.97 -21.96
C PRO A 241 -7.77 11.20 -22.20
N THR A 242 -8.34 12.39 -22.47
CA THR A 242 -7.57 13.52 -23.01
C THR A 242 -7.42 14.64 -21.99
N VAL A 243 -6.19 15.12 -21.84
CA VAL A 243 -5.87 16.40 -21.20
C VAL A 243 -5.68 17.45 -22.28
N ILE A 244 -6.50 18.50 -22.25
CA ILE A 244 -6.39 19.70 -23.06
C ILE A 244 -5.76 20.76 -22.15
N ASP A 245 -4.51 21.14 -22.43
CA ASP A 245 -3.76 22.09 -21.64
C ASP A 245 -4.30 23.53 -21.79
N VAL A 246 -3.75 24.47 -21.01
CA VAL A 246 -4.17 25.88 -21.06
C VAL A 246 -3.89 26.59 -22.39
N HIS A 247 -3.10 25.98 -23.27
CA HIS A 247 -2.80 26.48 -24.62
C HIS A 247 -3.57 25.75 -25.72
N GLY A 248 -4.42 24.77 -25.36
CA GLY A 248 -5.18 23.95 -26.30
C GLY A 248 -4.42 22.75 -26.87
N HIS A 249 -3.21 22.44 -26.40
CA HIS A 249 -2.52 21.20 -26.79
C HIS A 249 -3.13 19.99 -26.10
N MET A 250 -3.12 18.86 -26.81
CA MET A 250 -3.76 17.63 -26.36
C MET A 250 -2.72 16.58 -25.97
N ASN A 251 -2.92 15.99 -24.79
CA ASN A 251 -2.23 14.79 -24.35
C ASN A 251 -3.26 13.67 -24.16
N SER A 252 -3.11 12.56 -24.91
CA SER A 252 -3.98 11.39 -24.79
C SER A 252 -3.34 10.35 -23.86
N ILE A 253 -4.04 10.03 -22.77
CA ILE A 253 -3.65 9.02 -21.80
C ILE A 253 -4.20 7.67 -22.26
N GLN A 254 -3.32 6.68 -22.44
CA GLN A 254 -3.70 5.34 -22.93
C GLN A 254 -3.56 4.24 -21.88
N ASP A 255 -2.89 4.56 -20.79
CA ASP A 255 -2.72 3.67 -19.66
C ASP A 255 -3.62 4.09 -18.49
N ARG A 256 -3.52 3.38 -17.38
CA ARG A 256 -4.39 3.55 -16.21
C ARG A 256 -3.59 4.02 -14.99
N CYS A 257 -2.60 4.86 -15.25
CA CYS A 257 -1.77 5.45 -14.22
C CYS A 257 -2.32 6.81 -13.76
N ALA A 258 -1.82 7.28 -12.63
CA ALA A 258 -2.01 8.64 -12.16
C ALA A 258 -0.97 9.57 -12.79
N TYR A 259 -1.39 10.79 -13.13
CA TYR A 259 -0.56 11.80 -13.76
C TYR A 259 -0.63 13.13 -13.02
N SER A 260 0.51 13.82 -12.94
CA SER A 260 0.57 15.22 -12.51
C SER A 260 -0.15 16.09 -13.54
N LEU A 261 -1.31 16.63 -13.16
CA LEU A 261 -2.07 17.56 -13.99
C LEU A 261 -1.55 18.98 -13.82
N PHE A 262 -1.35 19.41 -12.58
CA PHE A 262 -0.91 20.76 -12.26
C PHE A 262 0.00 20.77 -11.03
N SER A 263 1.15 21.43 -11.16
CA SER A 263 2.00 21.86 -10.05
C SER A 263 2.58 23.25 -10.32
N THR A 264 3.06 23.92 -9.28
CA THR A 264 3.73 25.21 -9.43
C THR A 264 4.90 25.35 -8.45
N PRO A 265 6.06 25.88 -8.90
CA PRO A 265 7.20 26.16 -8.01
C PRO A 265 6.86 27.10 -6.85
N SER A 266 5.81 27.92 -7.02
CA SER A 266 5.34 28.87 -6.00
C SER A 266 4.80 28.18 -4.74
N LEU A 267 4.38 26.91 -4.86
CA LEU A 267 3.93 26.06 -3.77
C LEU A 267 4.45 24.64 -4.00
N PRO A 268 5.65 24.33 -3.50
CA PRO A 268 6.29 23.03 -3.74
C PRO A 268 5.50 21.83 -3.19
N ASP A 269 4.61 22.05 -2.22
CA ASP A 269 3.77 21.02 -1.62
C ASP A 269 2.38 20.92 -2.26
N PHE A 270 2.09 21.70 -3.32
CA PHE A 270 0.81 21.67 -4.03
C PHE A 270 0.90 20.86 -5.33
N LEU A 271 0.00 19.89 -5.46
CA LEU A 271 -0.09 19.05 -6.65
C LEU A 271 -1.55 18.67 -6.91
N VAL A 272 -1.99 18.83 -8.16
CA VAL A 272 -3.23 18.24 -8.66
C VAL A 272 -2.87 17.08 -9.56
N LEU A 273 -3.41 15.91 -9.27
CA LEU A 273 -3.20 14.71 -10.07
C LEU A 273 -4.54 14.11 -10.53
N GLY A 274 -4.52 13.50 -11.71
CA GLY A 274 -5.65 12.80 -12.30
C GLY A 274 -5.36 11.31 -12.35
N ASN A 275 -6.26 10.50 -11.82
CA ASN A 275 -6.15 9.04 -11.85
C ASN A 275 -7.01 8.48 -12.98
N PHE A 276 -6.42 7.65 -13.86
CA PHE A 276 -7.12 7.10 -15.02
C PHE A 276 -7.40 5.61 -14.85
N ARG A 277 -8.59 5.15 -15.21
CA ARG A 277 -9.01 3.74 -15.10
C ARG A 277 -9.80 3.28 -16.32
N ASP A 278 -9.99 1.97 -16.47
CA ASP A 278 -10.74 1.38 -17.58
C ASP A 278 -12.26 1.39 -17.32
N GLY A 279 -13.03 1.45 -18.41
CA GLY A 279 -14.50 1.33 -18.41
C GLY A 279 -14.95 -0.03 -18.99
N ARG A 280 -15.75 0.00 -20.06
CA ARG A 280 -16.19 -1.19 -20.81
C ARG A 280 -15.14 -1.80 -21.73
N ARG A 281 -14.09 -1.07 -22.08
CA ARG A 281 -13.01 -1.49 -23.00
C ARG A 281 -11.64 -1.36 -22.34
N LYS A 282 -10.75 -2.34 -22.58
CA LYS A 282 -9.42 -2.39 -21.94
C LYS A 282 -8.43 -1.43 -22.57
N ASP A 283 -8.64 -1.09 -23.84
CA ASP A 283 -7.79 -0.24 -24.67
C ASP A 283 -8.14 1.26 -24.60
N VAL A 284 -9.07 1.63 -23.70
CA VAL A 284 -9.47 3.02 -23.44
C VAL A 284 -9.47 3.29 -21.94
N SER A 285 -8.86 4.40 -21.52
CA SER A 285 -8.89 4.87 -20.13
C SER A 285 -9.70 6.15 -20.00
N PHE A 286 -10.18 6.40 -18.78
CA PHE A 286 -10.99 7.56 -18.43
C PHE A 286 -10.52 8.13 -17.11
N LEU A 287 -10.60 9.45 -16.96
CA LEU A 287 -10.42 10.10 -15.67
C LEU A 287 -11.45 9.55 -14.68
N ASP A 288 -10.96 9.00 -13.57
CA ASP A 288 -11.74 8.31 -12.55
C ASP A 288 -11.86 9.13 -11.25
N SER A 289 -10.78 9.83 -10.91
CA SER A 289 -10.72 10.72 -9.76
C SER A 289 -9.65 11.79 -9.93
N VAL A 290 -9.81 12.88 -9.19
CA VAL A 290 -8.84 13.97 -9.07
C VAL A 290 -8.39 14.06 -7.63
N THR A 291 -7.10 14.10 -7.37
CA THR A 291 -6.56 14.30 -6.02
C THR A 291 -5.84 15.64 -5.95
N LEU A 292 -6.16 16.43 -4.93
CA LEU A 292 -5.43 17.65 -4.59
C LEU A 292 -4.58 17.35 -3.36
N ARG A 293 -3.26 17.43 -3.51
CA ARG A 293 -2.32 17.42 -2.40
C ARG A 293 -2.04 18.84 -1.96
N VAL A 294 -2.33 19.14 -0.69
CA VAL A 294 -2.14 20.47 -0.09
C VAL A 294 -1.58 20.29 1.33
N ASP A 295 -0.46 20.94 1.63
CA ASP A 295 0.20 20.90 2.95
C ASP A 295 0.43 19.46 3.48
N GLY A 296 0.71 18.50 2.59
CA GLY A 296 0.94 17.09 2.93
C GLY A 296 -0.32 16.24 3.17
N HIS A 297 -1.52 16.79 2.91
CA HIS A 297 -2.79 16.07 2.96
C HIS A 297 -3.37 15.84 1.56
N ASP A 298 -4.06 14.71 1.37
CA ASP A 298 -4.67 14.35 0.09
C ASP A 298 -6.21 14.50 0.16
N ILE A 299 -6.75 15.30 -0.76
CA ILE A 299 -8.20 15.50 -0.96
C ILE A 299 -8.61 14.81 -2.26
N HIS A 300 -9.30 13.69 -2.16
CA HIS A 300 -9.78 12.90 -3.30
C HIS A 300 -11.19 13.32 -3.72
N LEU A 301 -11.33 13.77 -4.96
CA LEU A 301 -12.61 14.01 -5.63
C LEU A 301 -12.95 12.77 -6.48
N GLU A 302 -14.02 12.06 -6.13
CA GLU A 302 -14.40 10.77 -6.71
C GLU A 302 -15.77 10.81 -7.39
N GLN A 303 -16.04 9.80 -8.23
CA GLN A 303 -17.35 9.59 -8.86
C GLN A 303 -18.51 9.66 -7.86
N GLY A 304 -19.62 10.26 -8.31
CA GLY A 304 -20.79 10.52 -7.47
C GLY A 304 -20.67 11.75 -6.56
N GLY A 305 -19.65 12.58 -6.80
CA GLY A 305 -19.39 13.76 -5.99
C GLY A 305 -19.06 13.39 -4.55
N ARG A 306 -18.40 12.25 -4.35
CA ARG A 306 -17.84 11.85 -3.05
C ARG A 306 -16.50 12.56 -2.90
N VAL A 307 -16.25 13.11 -1.72
CA VAL A 307 -14.97 13.71 -1.37
C VAL A 307 -14.39 12.98 -0.18
N GLN A 308 -13.17 12.47 -0.33
CA GLN A 308 -12.41 11.88 0.77
C GLN A 308 -11.26 12.83 1.16
N LEU A 309 -11.13 13.08 2.46
CA LEU A 309 -9.98 13.76 3.04
C LEU A 309 -9.21 12.72 3.84
N ASP A 310 -8.00 12.40 3.38
CA ASP A 310 -7.24 11.23 3.83
C ASP A 310 -8.15 9.97 3.77
N ASP A 311 -8.42 9.31 4.89
CA ASP A 311 -9.27 8.11 4.96
C ASP A 311 -10.75 8.38 5.32
N SER A 312 -11.20 9.65 5.29
CA SER A 312 -12.52 10.05 5.79
C SER A 312 -13.40 10.72 4.74
N THR A 313 -14.67 10.31 4.62
CA THR A 313 -15.61 10.94 3.69
C THR A 313 -16.17 12.25 4.24
N LEU A 314 -16.03 13.33 3.47
CA LEU A 314 -16.63 14.64 3.77
C LEU A 314 -18.05 14.73 3.21
N THR A 315 -18.96 15.30 4.00
CA THR A 315 -20.33 15.59 3.55
C THR A 315 -20.41 17.05 3.12
N LEU A 316 -20.48 17.29 1.81
CA LEU A 316 -20.51 18.64 1.25
C LEU A 316 -21.93 19.06 0.84
N SER A 317 -22.11 20.37 0.72
CA SER A 317 -23.32 21.01 0.17
C SER A 317 -22.89 22.14 -0.76
N SER A 318 -23.85 22.90 -1.29
CA SER A 318 -23.55 24.08 -2.11
C SER A 318 -22.88 25.20 -1.32
N SER A 319 -22.94 25.16 0.00
CA SER A 319 -22.21 26.11 0.85
C SER A 319 -20.74 25.71 0.96
N PRO A 320 -19.78 26.61 0.66
CA PRO A 320 -18.36 26.31 0.74
C PRO A 320 -17.90 25.94 2.15
N GLN A 321 -17.09 24.89 2.26
CA GLN A 321 -16.46 24.44 3.49
C GLN A 321 -14.94 24.54 3.36
N LEU A 322 -14.30 25.28 4.27
CA LEU A 322 -12.84 25.44 4.29
C LEU A 322 -12.17 24.25 4.98
N VAL A 323 -11.27 23.57 4.26
CA VAL A 323 -10.52 22.40 4.72
C VAL A 323 -9.06 22.56 4.24
N HIS A 324 -8.10 22.60 5.17
CA HIS A 324 -6.66 22.76 4.85
C HIS A 324 -6.35 23.90 3.85
N GLY A 325 -7.08 25.01 3.92
CA GLY A 325 -6.90 26.16 3.02
C GLY A 325 -7.60 26.06 1.66
N VAL A 326 -8.37 24.99 1.42
CA VAL A 326 -9.18 24.76 0.22
C VAL A 326 -10.67 24.93 0.56
N GLN A 327 -11.39 25.74 -0.21
CA GLN A 327 -12.84 25.85 -0.10
C GLN A 327 -13.51 24.79 -0.98
N LEU A 328 -14.18 23.83 -0.36
CA LEU A 328 -14.86 22.74 -1.03
C LEU A 328 -16.38 22.99 -1.06
N SER A 329 -17.00 22.86 -2.22
CA SER A 329 -18.45 22.91 -2.39
C SER A 329 -18.92 21.83 -3.36
N LYS A 330 -20.18 21.42 -3.22
CA LYS A 330 -20.82 20.43 -4.07
C LYS A 330 -22.22 20.89 -4.46
N ASP A 331 -22.51 20.87 -5.75
CA ASP A 331 -23.86 21.08 -6.28
C ASP A 331 -24.27 19.93 -7.20
N GLN A 332 -25.36 20.12 -7.95
CA GLN A 332 -25.88 19.12 -8.89
C GLN A 332 -24.99 18.93 -10.14
N THR A 333 -24.01 19.80 -10.37
CA THR A 333 -23.09 19.76 -11.51
C THR A 333 -21.78 19.06 -11.18
N GLY A 334 -21.35 19.08 -9.91
CA GLY A 334 -20.13 18.41 -9.47
C GLY A 334 -19.58 18.98 -8.16
N VAL A 335 -18.29 18.77 -7.94
CA VAL A 335 -17.54 19.28 -6.80
C VAL A 335 -16.56 20.34 -7.26
N THR A 336 -16.50 21.47 -6.55
CA THR A 336 -15.54 22.55 -6.79
C THR A 336 -14.63 22.71 -5.57
N ALA A 337 -13.32 22.74 -5.82
CA ALA A 337 -12.27 22.99 -4.85
C ALA A 337 -11.54 24.28 -5.21
N GLU A 338 -11.74 25.34 -4.43
CA GLU A 338 -11.15 26.66 -4.67
C GLU A 338 -9.99 26.93 -3.71
N LEU A 339 -8.84 27.30 -4.27
CA LEU A 339 -7.66 27.74 -3.55
C LEU A 339 -7.53 29.25 -3.68
N THR A 340 -8.20 29.97 -2.76
CA THR A 340 -8.25 31.44 -2.79
C THR A 340 -6.89 32.13 -2.61
N LYS A 341 -5.86 31.42 -2.13
CA LYS A 341 -4.49 31.95 -2.06
C LYS A 341 -3.79 32.02 -3.42
N LEU A 342 -4.25 31.21 -4.37
CA LEU A 342 -3.63 31.03 -5.69
C LEU A 342 -4.54 31.45 -6.84
N ASN A 343 -5.80 31.80 -6.55
CA ASN A 343 -6.86 31.98 -7.54
C ASN A 343 -6.96 30.78 -8.50
N ILE A 344 -6.90 29.58 -7.94
CA ILE A 344 -7.06 28.32 -8.68
C ILE A 344 -8.38 27.67 -8.26
N SER A 345 -9.14 27.21 -9.24
CA SER A 345 -10.35 26.42 -9.02
C SER A 345 -10.22 25.07 -9.73
N VAL A 346 -10.40 23.97 -8.99
CA VAL A 346 -10.49 22.62 -9.55
C VAL A 346 -11.94 22.15 -9.45
N PHE A 347 -12.57 21.91 -10.60
CA PHE A 347 -13.90 21.33 -10.68
C PHE A 347 -13.82 19.88 -11.15
N PHE A 348 -14.67 19.01 -10.60
CA PHE A 348 -14.84 17.63 -11.04
C PHE A 348 -16.31 17.19 -11.00
N ASP A 349 -16.84 16.72 -12.14
CA ASP A 349 -18.22 16.23 -12.26
C ASP A 349 -18.37 14.70 -12.09
N GLY A 350 -17.25 14.02 -11.80
CA GLY A 350 -17.14 12.56 -11.74
C GLY A 350 -16.45 11.93 -12.95
N ASN A 351 -16.40 12.62 -14.10
CA ASN A 351 -15.77 12.10 -15.33
C ASN A 351 -14.89 13.14 -16.05
N THR A 352 -15.13 14.42 -15.80
CA THR A 352 -14.44 15.57 -16.39
C THR A 352 -13.92 16.45 -15.27
N ALA A 353 -12.64 16.83 -15.37
CA ALA A 353 -12.04 17.83 -14.50
C ALA A 353 -11.72 19.11 -15.28
N GLN A 354 -11.92 20.25 -14.64
CA GLN A 354 -11.51 21.55 -15.18
C GLN A 354 -10.74 22.33 -14.13
N ILE A 355 -9.52 22.71 -14.49
CA ILE A 355 -8.64 23.52 -13.64
C ILE A 355 -8.63 24.91 -14.25
N LEU A 356 -9.28 25.83 -13.55
CA LEU A 356 -9.29 27.25 -13.87
C LEU A 356 -8.14 27.92 -13.13
N LEU A 357 -7.31 28.62 -13.90
CA LEU A 357 -6.22 29.45 -13.40
C LEU A 357 -6.61 30.91 -13.67
N GLU A 358 -6.95 31.64 -12.61
CA GLU A 358 -7.26 33.07 -12.69
C GLU A 358 -5.98 33.85 -12.37
N GLY A 359 -5.29 34.22 -13.44
CA GLY A 359 -3.99 34.87 -13.35
C GLY A 359 -3.58 35.46 -14.70
N PRO A 360 -2.57 36.33 -14.74
CA PRO A 360 -2.05 36.87 -15.98
C PRO A 360 -1.14 35.87 -16.69
N ALA A 361 -1.01 36.07 -17.99
CA ALA A 361 -0.28 35.19 -18.88
C ALA A 361 1.19 35.01 -18.43
N GLY A 362 1.63 33.75 -18.31
CA GLY A 362 3.03 33.41 -18.06
C GLY A 362 3.37 32.86 -16.67
N SER A 363 2.38 32.64 -15.79
CA SER A 363 2.59 31.85 -14.57
C SER A 363 3.17 30.48 -14.92
N SER A 364 4.29 30.07 -14.30
CA SER A 364 4.92 28.77 -14.58
C SER A 364 4.00 27.64 -14.11
N VAL A 365 3.19 27.13 -15.03
CA VAL A 365 2.37 25.93 -14.84
C VAL A 365 3.20 24.72 -15.24
N GLU A 366 3.35 23.78 -14.32
CA GLU A 366 3.97 22.48 -14.57
C GLU A 366 2.92 21.37 -14.57
N GLY A 367 3.27 20.21 -15.13
CA GLY A 367 2.32 19.11 -15.33
C GLY A 367 1.61 19.17 -16.69
N LEU A 368 0.64 18.28 -16.89
CA LEU A 368 -0.06 18.13 -18.18
C LEU A 368 -0.95 19.33 -18.56
N CYS A 369 -1.32 20.16 -17.60
CA CYS A 369 -2.06 21.40 -17.84
C CYS A 369 -1.16 22.58 -18.23
N GLY A 370 0.16 22.45 -18.12
CA GLY A 370 1.12 23.47 -18.50
C GLY A 370 1.92 23.10 -19.75
N ASN A 371 2.77 24.02 -20.20
CA ASN A 371 3.71 23.77 -21.30
C ASN A 371 4.98 23.09 -20.77
N SER A 372 4.87 21.81 -20.37
CA SER A 372 6.03 21.07 -19.90
C SER A 372 6.80 20.49 -21.09
N SER A 373 8.11 20.72 -21.15
CA SER A 373 9.04 19.96 -22.02
C SER A 373 9.21 18.50 -21.58
N SER A 374 8.64 18.14 -20.43
CA SER A 374 8.64 16.81 -19.84
C SER A 374 7.84 15.81 -20.66
N SER A 375 8.32 14.56 -20.72
CA SER A 375 7.58 13.48 -21.36
C SER A 375 6.40 13.03 -20.49
N LEU A 376 5.39 12.38 -21.09
CA LEU A 376 4.29 11.75 -20.34
C LEU A 376 4.82 10.80 -19.25
N SER A 377 5.91 10.06 -19.51
CA SER A 377 6.53 9.18 -18.52
C SER A 377 7.08 9.93 -17.31
N ASP A 378 7.61 11.15 -17.48
CA ASP A 378 8.17 11.93 -16.37
C ASP A 378 7.06 12.53 -15.48
N LEU A 379 5.86 12.72 -16.03
CA LEU A 379 4.70 13.24 -15.33
C LEU A 379 3.83 12.14 -14.69
N ARG A 380 4.17 10.87 -14.91
CA ARG A 380 3.48 9.73 -14.33
C ARG A 380 3.89 9.56 -12.87
N LEU A 381 2.90 9.37 -12.01
CA LEU A 381 3.10 9.22 -10.56
C LEU A 381 2.84 7.78 -10.12
N SER A 382 3.87 6.94 -10.22
CA SER A 382 3.78 5.51 -9.92
C SER A 382 3.35 5.20 -8.49
N GLU A 383 3.62 6.11 -7.54
CA GLU A 383 3.24 5.93 -6.12
C GLU A 383 1.73 5.96 -5.87
N TYR A 384 0.94 6.58 -6.76
CA TYR A 384 -0.54 6.59 -6.71
C TYR A 384 -1.17 5.63 -7.72
N SER A 385 -0.34 4.85 -8.41
CA SER A 385 -0.79 3.99 -9.48
C SER A 385 -0.68 2.52 -9.06
N SER A 386 -1.55 1.68 -9.63
CA SER A 386 -1.38 0.23 -9.48
C SER A 386 -0.09 -0.26 -10.16
N THR A 387 0.50 -1.35 -9.67
CA THR A 387 1.75 -1.92 -10.23
C THR A 387 1.66 -2.30 -11.71
N SER A 388 0.45 -2.47 -12.25
CA SER A 388 0.18 -2.82 -13.65
C SER A 388 -0.43 -1.68 -14.45
N CYS A 389 -0.39 -0.44 -13.95
CA CYS A 389 -1.08 0.69 -14.56
C CYS A 389 -0.64 0.93 -16.02
N GLU A 390 0.65 0.72 -16.31
CA GLU A 390 1.30 0.97 -17.61
C GLU A 390 0.97 -0.11 -18.66
N MET A 391 0.32 -1.20 -18.26
CA MET A 391 0.02 -2.32 -19.15
C MET A 391 -0.90 -1.84 -20.27
N GLN A 392 -0.45 -1.93 -21.51
CA GLN A 392 -1.27 -1.57 -22.67
C GLN A 392 -2.11 -2.77 -23.12
N TYR A 393 -3.30 -2.46 -23.61
CA TYR A 393 -4.23 -3.43 -24.19
C TYR A 393 -4.64 -2.96 -25.57
N SER A 394 -4.99 -3.91 -26.43
CA SER A 394 -5.60 -3.64 -27.72
C SER A 394 -6.85 -4.51 -27.84
N GLU A 395 -7.94 -3.90 -28.30
CA GLU A 395 -9.17 -4.61 -28.61
C GLU A 395 -9.57 -4.36 -30.06
N THR A 396 -10.34 -5.28 -30.63
CA THR A 396 -10.88 -5.10 -31.99
C THR A 396 -11.81 -3.90 -32.01
N ALA A 397 -11.75 -3.11 -33.10
CA ALA A 397 -12.67 -2.00 -33.29
C ALA A 397 -14.12 -2.50 -33.30
N ASP A 398 -15.02 -1.76 -32.68
CA ASP A 398 -16.45 -2.05 -32.70
C ASP A 398 -17.04 -1.53 -34.03
N SER A 399 -17.33 -2.45 -34.95
CA SER A 399 -17.87 -2.10 -36.27
C SER A 399 -19.30 -1.57 -36.25
N THR A 400 -19.97 -1.59 -35.09
CA THR A 400 -21.32 -1.00 -34.93
C THR A 400 -21.27 0.51 -34.70
N ILE A 401 -20.10 1.07 -34.35
CA ILE A 401 -19.91 2.50 -34.15
C ILE A 401 -19.81 3.19 -35.51
N ASP A 402 -20.75 4.09 -35.80
CA ASP A 402 -20.68 4.97 -36.97
C ASP A 402 -19.92 6.26 -36.62
N CYS A 403 -18.63 6.28 -36.94
CA CYS A 403 -17.76 7.44 -36.76
C CYS A 403 -18.23 8.70 -37.48
N ASN A 404 -19.00 8.60 -38.57
CA ASN A 404 -19.52 9.79 -39.26
C ASN A 404 -20.59 10.45 -38.40
N SER A 405 -21.54 9.67 -37.88
CA SER A 405 -22.57 10.14 -36.95
C SER A 405 -21.96 10.71 -35.65
N VAL A 406 -20.90 10.08 -35.12
CA VAL A 406 -20.13 10.60 -33.98
C VAL A 406 -19.52 11.96 -34.31
N THR A 407 -18.85 12.07 -35.46
CA THR A 407 -18.19 13.31 -35.90
C THR A 407 -19.19 14.44 -36.11
N GLU A 408 -20.35 14.17 -36.70
CA GLU A 408 -21.44 15.15 -36.86
C GLU A 408 -21.92 15.66 -35.49
N ARG A 409 -22.10 14.77 -34.52
CA ARG A 409 -22.50 15.15 -33.18
C ARG A 409 -21.43 15.95 -32.44
N CYS A 410 -20.15 15.57 -32.52
CA CYS A 410 -19.06 16.33 -31.91
C CYS A 410 -18.93 17.74 -32.54
N ASN A 411 -19.19 17.88 -33.85
CA ASN A 411 -19.15 19.16 -34.55
C ASN A 411 -20.26 20.15 -34.16
N LEU A 412 -21.23 19.77 -33.32
CA LEU A 412 -22.20 20.71 -32.75
C LEU A 412 -21.52 21.87 -32.00
N LEU A 413 -20.29 21.69 -31.51
CA LEU A 413 -19.47 22.74 -30.89
C LEU A 413 -19.11 23.89 -31.86
N LYS A 414 -19.19 23.68 -33.18
CA LYS A 414 -18.97 24.74 -34.19
C LYS A 414 -20.23 25.56 -34.48
N GLU A 415 -21.38 25.16 -33.95
CA GLU A 415 -22.68 25.77 -34.27
C GLU A 415 -23.24 26.56 -33.08
N ALA A 416 -24.21 27.45 -33.34
CA ALA A 416 -24.91 28.16 -32.26
C ALA A 416 -25.66 27.17 -31.33
N PRO A 417 -25.63 27.32 -30.00
CA PRO A 417 -25.12 28.49 -29.28
C PRO A 417 -23.60 28.47 -29.01
N PHE A 418 -22.92 27.33 -29.15
CA PHE A 418 -21.49 27.17 -28.86
C PHE A 418 -20.60 28.13 -29.66
N SER A 419 -20.97 28.40 -30.91
CA SER A 419 -20.21 29.30 -31.80
C SER A 419 -19.95 30.70 -31.25
N SER A 420 -20.69 31.15 -30.23
CA SER A 420 -20.45 32.42 -29.54
C SER A 420 -19.15 32.46 -28.73
N CYS A 421 -18.67 31.29 -28.30
CA CYS A 421 -17.48 31.10 -27.47
C CYS A 421 -16.23 30.74 -28.28
N ASN A 422 -16.39 30.31 -29.54
CA ASN A 422 -15.31 29.78 -30.39
C ASN A 422 -14.15 30.77 -30.66
N THR A 423 -14.36 32.07 -30.45
CA THR A 423 -13.30 33.07 -30.57
C THR A 423 -12.35 33.08 -29.37
N ASP A 424 -12.85 32.68 -28.21
CA ASP A 424 -12.13 32.78 -26.94
C ASP A 424 -11.62 31.40 -26.52
N ILE A 425 -12.35 30.33 -26.88
CA ILE A 425 -11.95 28.93 -26.67
C ILE A 425 -12.09 28.16 -27.98
N ASP A 426 -10.97 27.70 -28.54
CA ASP A 426 -10.98 26.87 -29.74
C ASP A 426 -11.75 25.55 -29.48
N PRO A 427 -12.83 25.26 -30.24
CA PRO A 427 -13.56 24.00 -30.08
C PRO A 427 -12.81 22.78 -30.64
N GLU A 428 -11.78 22.95 -31.49
CA GLU A 428 -11.17 21.84 -32.22
C GLU A 428 -10.54 20.75 -31.31
N PRO A 429 -9.82 21.08 -30.22
CA PRO A 429 -9.31 20.07 -29.29
C PRO A 429 -10.42 19.23 -28.63
N TYR A 430 -11.57 19.84 -28.32
CA TYR A 430 -12.72 19.15 -27.74
C TYR A 430 -13.41 18.25 -28.77
N ILE A 431 -13.51 18.70 -30.03
CA ILE A 431 -14.07 17.91 -31.13
C ILE A 431 -13.20 16.69 -31.43
N THR A 432 -11.88 16.87 -31.44
CA THR A 432 -10.94 15.78 -31.66
C THR A 432 -10.98 14.79 -30.50
N ALA A 433 -10.95 15.25 -29.25
CA ALA A 433 -11.09 14.37 -28.08
C ALA A 433 -12.41 13.58 -28.11
N CYS A 434 -13.52 14.24 -28.46
CA CYS A 434 -14.83 13.65 -28.61
C CYS A 434 -14.84 12.54 -29.68
N THR A 435 -14.33 12.85 -30.87
CA THR A 435 -14.34 11.94 -32.02
C THR A 435 -13.43 10.74 -31.77
N ASP A 436 -12.19 10.97 -31.32
CA ASP A 436 -11.21 9.91 -31.06
C ASP A 436 -11.68 8.93 -29.98
N THR A 437 -12.37 9.43 -28.96
CA THR A 437 -12.92 8.60 -27.87
C THR A 437 -14.14 7.83 -28.35
N LEU A 438 -15.14 8.52 -28.91
CA LEU A 438 -16.42 7.92 -29.27
C LEU A 438 -16.36 7.02 -30.52
N CYS A 439 -15.31 7.13 -31.34
CA CYS A 439 -15.02 6.18 -32.41
C CYS A 439 -14.47 4.83 -31.92
N LYS A 440 -13.90 4.80 -30.71
CA LYS A 440 -13.36 3.57 -30.10
C LYS A 440 -14.29 3.00 -29.03
N TYR A 441 -15.02 3.88 -28.34
CA TYR A 441 -15.86 3.54 -27.21
C TYR A 441 -17.31 3.96 -27.50
N PRO A 442 -18.31 3.08 -27.28
CA PRO A 442 -19.71 3.39 -27.59
C PRO A 442 -20.20 4.62 -26.82
N ALA A 443 -21.12 5.40 -27.42
CA ALA A 443 -21.68 6.62 -26.82
C ALA A 443 -22.68 6.34 -25.67
N VAL A 444 -22.24 5.57 -24.67
CA VAL A 444 -22.95 5.18 -23.45
C VAL A 444 -22.26 5.79 -22.22
N ASP A 445 -22.82 5.55 -21.02
CA ASP A 445 -22.21 5.97 -19.75
C ASP A 445 -21.97 7.49 -19.66
N GLY A 446 -22.85 8.27 -20.29
CA GLY A 446 -22.80 9.74 -20.28
C GLY A 446 -21.83 10.37 -21.30
N LEU A 447 -21.03 9.57 -22.02
CA LEU A 447 -20.05 10.08 -23.00
C LEU A 447 -20.67 10.87 -24.15
N ASN A 448 -21.93 10.55 -24.49
CA ASN A 448 -22.68 11.26 -25.53
C ASN A 448 -22.91 12.76 -25.24
N CYS A 449 -22.72 13.17 -23.98
CA CYS A 449 -22.84 14.55 -23.51
C CYS A 449 -21.57 15.08 -22.84
N GLN A 450 -20.65 14.22 -22.41
CA GLN A 450 -19.48 14.60 -21.61
C GLN A 450 -18.66 15.73 -22.26
N PHE A 451 -18.26 15.58 -23.52
CA PHE A 451 -17.43 16.57 -24.21
C PHE A 451 -18.18 17.88 -24.48
N LEU A 452 -19.48 17.81 -24.77
CA LEU A 452 -20.33 18.98 -24.97
C LEU A 452 -20.50 19.77 -23.67
N LYS A 453 -20.68 19.07 -22.54
CA LYS A 453 -20.72 19.66 -21.18
C LYS A 453 -19.40 20.31 -20.82
N ALA A 454 -18.29 19.63 -21.08
CA ALA A 454 -16.95 20.13 -20.79
C ALA A 454 -16.69 21.47 -21.51
N TYR A 455 -16.99 21.52 -22.82
CA TYR A 455 -16.87 22.75 -23.59
C TYR A 455 -17.87 23.83 -23.12
N ALA A 456 -19.13 23.45 -22.85
CA ALA A 456 -20.13 24.39 -22.35
C ALA A 456 -19.69 25.07 -21.05
N ARG A 457 -19.11 24.29 -20.12
CA ARG A 457 -18.59 24.80 -18.86
C ARG A 457 -17.35 25.66 -19.07
N ALA A 458 -16.42 25.25 -19.93
CA ALA A 458 -15.25 26.07 -20.29
C ALA A 458 -15.69 27.46 -20.77
N CYS A 459 -16.69 27.53 -21.65
CA CYS A 459 -17.28 28.78 -22.11
C CYS A 459 -17.90 29.61 -20.98
N SER A 460 -18.62 28.97 -20.05
CA SER A 460 -19.21 29.67 -18.90
C SER A 460 -18.15 30.32 -18.00
N LEU A 461 -16.97 29.70 -17.87
CA LEU A 461 -15.85 30.26 -17.10
C LEU A 461 -15.25 31.50 -17.78
N HIS A 462 -15.42 31.65 -19.10
CA HIS A 462 -14.98 32.83 -19.87
C HIS A 462 -16.14 33.79 -20.16
N ASN A 463 -17.13 33.86 -19.27
CA ASN A 463 -18.27 34.77 -19.34
C ASN A 463 -19.20 34.59 -20.57
N HIS A 464 -19.17 33.44 -21.24
CA HIS A 464 -20.13 33.11 -22.30
C HIS A 464 -21.30 32.29 -21.74
N ALA A 465 -22.48 32.90 -21.66
CA ALA A 465 -23.71 32.21 -21.30
C ALA A 465 -24.32 31.50 -22.53
N LEU A 466 -24.23 30.18 -22.58
CA LEU A 466 -24.69 29.37 -23.71
C LEU A 466 -26.17 29.00 -23.62
N ASP A 467 -27.06 29.98 -23.52
CA ASP A 467 -28.49 29.72 -23.34
C ASP A 467 -29.06 28.77 -24.42
N GLY A 468 -29.75 27.70 -23.97
CA GLY A 468 -30.40 26.72 -24.83
C GLY A 468 -29.51 25.58 -25.36
N TRP A 469 -28.23 25.49 -24.96
CA TRP A 469 -27.34 24.40 -25.42
C TRP A 469 -27.83 23.00 -25.01
N THR A 470 -28.43 22.87 -23.81
CA THR A 470 -29.00 21.62 -23.29
C THR A 470 -30.15 21.13 -24.17
N SER A 471 -31.08 22.02 -24.53
CA SER A 471 -32.19 21.73 -25.44
C SER A 471 -31.73 21.34 -26.84
N LYS A 472 -30.69 22.00 -27.37
CA LYS A 472 -30.15 21.68 -28.71
C LYS A 472 -29.50 20.30 -28.76
N THR A 473 -28.80 19.92 -27.71
CA THR A 473 -27.97 18.70 -27.67
C THR A 473 -28.69 17.48 -27.08
N GLY A 474 -29.81 17.72 -26.38
CA GLY A 474 -30.51 16.72 -25.56
C GLY A 474 -29.76 16.36 -24.27
N CYS A 475 -28.79 17.17 -23.86
CA CYS A 475 -27.94 16.91 -22.70
C CYS A 475 -28.44 17.63 -21.45
N SER A 476 -28.34 16.98 -20.29
CA SER A 476 -28.55 17.61 -18.98
C SER A 476 -27.31 18.39 -18.52
N SER A 477 -27.48 19.46 -17.76
CA SER A 477 -26.36 20.15 -17.08
C SER A 477 -25.92 19.45 -15.80
N GLU A 478 -26.68 18.50 -15.28
CA GLU A 478 -26.38 17.75 -14.05
C GLU A 478 -25.25 16.73 -14.27
N ALA A 479 -24.51 16.44 -13.21
CA ALA A 479 -23.50 15.39 -13.18
C ALA A 479 -24.14 14.03 -13.48
N PHE A 480 -23.52 13.23 -14.36
CA PHE A 480 -24.10 11.99 -14.85
C PHE A 480 -24.35 10.94 -13.75
N CYS A 481 -23.42 10.81 -12.81
CA CYS A 481 -23.44 9.77 -11.77
C CYS A 481 -23.67 10.33 -10.36
N GLN A 482 -24.36 11.46 -10.24
CA GLN A 482 -24.52 12.17 -8.96
C GLN A 482 -25.04 11.24 -7.85
N ASP A 483 -24.36 11.27 -6.70
CA ASP A 483 -24.67 10.46 -5.50
C ASP A 483 -24.60 8.93 -5.70
N ARG A 484 -24.10 8.45 -6.84
CA ARG A 484 -23.83 7.04 -7.11
C ARG A 484 -22.34 6.75 -6.98
N THR A 485 -21.97 6.05 -5.92
CA THR A 485 -20.59 5.65 -5.64
C THR A 485 -20.42 4.16 -5.91
N CYS A 486 -19.38 3.79 -6.65
CA CYS A 486 -19.07 2.40 -6.99
C CYS A 486 -17.80 1.93 -6.28
N SER A 487 -17.59 0.61 -6.19
CA SER A 487 -16.38 0.03 -5.61
C SER A 487 -15.19 0.10 -6.59
N ASP A 488 -13.97 -0.17 -6.12
CA ASP A 488 -12.74 -0.02 -6.92
C ASP A 488 -12.72 -0.79 -8.25
N HIS A 489 -13.40 -1.92 -8.32
CA HIS A 489 -13.46 -2.75 -9.53
C HIS A 489 -14.69 -2.47 -10.40
N GLU A 490 -15.43 -1.43 -10.05
CA GLU A 490 -16.62 -0.98 -10.73
C GLU A 490 -16.45 0.46 -11.21
N PHE A 491 -17.31 0.87 -12.15
CA PHE A 491 -17.48 2.25 -12.57
C PHE A 491 -18.98 2.54 -12.70
N CYS A 492 -19.36 3.81 -12.53
CA CYS A 492 -20.75 4.20 -12.72
C CYS A 492 -21.09 4.37 -14.21
N GLY A 493 -22.19 3.77 -14.66
CA GLY A 493 -22.62 3.75 -16.06
C GLY A 493 -24.13 3.76 -16.23
N GLU A 494 -24.57 3.80 -17.49
CA GLU A 494 -25.99 3.89 -17.86
C GLU A 494 -26.65 2.50 -17.82
N LYS A 495 -27.70 2.34 -17.02
CA LYS A 495 -28.49 1.10 -16.94
C LYS A 495 -29.61 1.06 -17.98
N THR A 496 -30.29 2.19 -18.19
CA THR A 496 -31.44 2.31 -19.08
C THR A 496 -31.34 3.61 -19.86
N VAL A 497 -31.91 3.63 -21.07
CA VAL A 497 -32.00 4.83 -21.92
C VAL A 497 -32.78 5.97 -21.24
N SER A 498 -33.59 5.66 -20.22
CA SER A 498 -34.31 6.64 -19.39
C SER A 498 -33.42 7.38 -18.37
N GLY A 499 -32.13 7.05 -18.27
CA GLY A 499 -31.17 7.78 -17.43
C GLY A 499 -30.86 7.14 -16.07
N ASP A 500 -31.44 5.97 -15.73
CA ASP A 500 -31.06 5.25 -14.50
C ASP A 500 -29.59 4.82 -14.57
N THR A 501 -28.83 5.06 -13.50
CA THR A 501 -27.42 4.67 -13.38
C THR A 501 -27.22 3.46 -12.48
N ARG A 502 -26.16 2.68 -12.74
CA ARG A 502 -25.69 1.61 -11.84
C ARG A 502 -24.18 1.44 -11.89
N CYS A 503 -23.65 0.59 -11.03
CA CYS A 503 -22.24 0.20 -11.06
C CYS A 503 -22.06 -0.99 -12.02
N PHE A 504 -21.15 -0.84 -12.97
CA PHE A 504 -20.74 -1.87 -13.92
C PHE A 504 -19.33 -2.35 -13.57
N CYS A 505 -19.02 -3.61 -13.85
CA CYS A 505 -17.65 -4.09 -13.65
C CYS A 505 -16.71 -3.43 -14.66
N ARG A 506 -15.55 -2.99 -14.19
CA ARG A 506 -14.43 -2.61 -15.07
C ARG A 506 -13.99 -3.81 -15.89
N THR A 507 -13.74 -3.61 -17.17
CA THR A 507 -13.52 -4.73 -18.08
C THR A 507 -12.23 -5.50 -17.82
N ILE A 508 -11.17 -4.87 -17.32
CA ILE A 508 -9.92 -5.55 -16.98
C ILE A 508 -10.18 -6.51 -15.82
N PHE A 509 -10.85 -6.04 -14.77
CA PHE A 509 -11.25 -6.87 -13.64
C PHE A 509 -12.20 -8.01 -14.09
N ALA A 510 -13.24 -7.68 -14.86
CA ALA A 510 -14.22 -8.65 -15.35
C ALA A 510 -13.58 -9.73 -16.24
N SER A 511 -12.50 -9.41 -16.97
CA SER A 511 -11.89 -10.33 -17.93
C SER A 511 -11.34 -11.62 -17.31
N LYS A 512 -10.89 -11.56 -16.05
CA LYS A 512 -10.48 -12.74 -15.26
C LYS A 512 -11.61 -13.77 -15.15
N TYR A 513 -12.86 -13.29 -15.08
CA TYR A 513 -14.04 -14.11 -14.87
C TYR A 513 -14.70 -14.48 -16.21
N GLN A 514 -14.77 -13.54 -17.15
CA GLN A 514 -15.35 -13.75 -18.47
C GLN A 514 -14.60 -14.80 -19.29
N ALA A 515 -13.27 -14.89 -19.17
CA ALA A 515 -12.47 -15.89 -19.89
C ALA A 515 -12.90 -17.34 -19.59
N ASN A 516 -13.39 -17.59 -18.37
CA ASN A 516 -13.85 -18.90 -17.92
C ASN A 516 -15.39 -18.95 -17.75
N ASN A 517 -16.11 -17.94 -18.22
CA ASN A 517 -17.54 -17.75 -18.02
C ASN A 517 -17.97 -17.92 -16.54
N SER A 518 -17.13 -17.46 -15.61
CA SER A 518 -17.41 -17.49 -14.17
C SER A 518 -18.03 -16.17 -13.70
N LEU A 519 -18.73 -16.23 -12.58
CA LEU A 519 -19.38 -15.07 -11.94
C LEU A 519 -18.66 -14.63 -10.65
N GLY A 520 -17.48 -15.19 -10.39
CA GLY A 520 -16.81 -15.07 -9.11
C GLY A 520 -15.53 -15.87 -9.01
N ASP A 521 -14.90 -15.79 -7.84
CA ASP A 521 -13.68 -16.52 -7.54
C ASP A 521 -13.93 -18.03 -7.41
N ALA A 522 -12.85 -18.80 -7.47
CA ALA A 522 -12.90 -20.23 -7.20
C ALA A 522 -13.39 -20.50 -5.77
N THR A 523 -13.99 -21.67 -5.56
CA THR A 523 -14.41 -22.10 -4.22
C THR A 523 -13.20 -22.20 -3.29
N VAL A 524 -13.31 -21.58 -2.12
CA VAL A 524 -12.30 -21.68 -1.05
C VAL A 524 -12.72 -22.79 -0.10
N CYS A 525 -11.89 -23.83 -0.04
CA CYS A 525 -12.10 -25.00 0.79
C CYS A 525 -11.12 -24.97 1.98
N LYS A 526 -11.67 -25.06 3.20
CA LYS A 526 -10.91 -25.26 4.45
C LYS A 526 -11.34 -26.58 5.07
N GLU A 527 -10.69 -27.02 6.16
CA GLU A 527 -10.99 -28.30 6.82
C GLU A 527 -12.50 -28.51 7.01
N ASN A 528 -13.19 -27.67 7.80
CA ASN A 528 -14.62 -27.87 8.09
C ASN A 528 -15.57 -26.81 7.49
N SER A 529 -15.15 -26.12 6.42
CA SER A 529 -15.96 -25.07 5.81
C SER A 529 -15.63 -24.85 4.34
N ALA A 530 -16.62 -24.46 3.56
CA ALA A 530 -16.43 -23.98 2.19
C ALA A 530 -17.12 -22.64 1.99
N SER A 531 -16.53 -21.80 1.14
CA SER A 531 -17.13 -20.54 0.71
C SER A 531 -16.92 -20.29 -0.77
N LEU A 532 -17.92 -19.70 -1.41
CA LEU A 532 -17.87 -19.22 -2.78
C LEU A 532 -18.24 -17.73 -2.78
N THR A 533 -17.41 -16.91 -3.42
CA THR A 533 -17.65 -15.46 -3.54
C THR A 533 -17.94 -15.11 -4.99
N LEU A 534 -19.09 -14.48 -5.22
CA LEU A 534 -19.54 -13.97 -6.50
C LEU A 534 -19.32 -12.46 -6.57
N VAL A 535 -19.08 -11.94 -7.77
CA VAL A 535 -18.89 -10.52 -8.03
C VAL A 535 -20.26 -9.87 -8.27
N GLY A 536 -20.61 -8.84 -7.50
CA GLY A 536 -21.92 -8.18 -7.56
C GLY A 536 -22.25 -7.64 -8.94
N CYS A 537 -21.39 -6.81 -9.53
CA CYS A 537 -21.62 -6.23 -10.86
C CYS A 537 -21.77 -7.29 -11.98
N LEU A 538 -21.09 -8.44 -11.90
CA LEU A 538 -21.25 -9.54 -12.89
C LEU A 538 -22.61 -10.23 -12.76
N LEU A 539 -23.14 -10.33 -11.54
CA LEU A 539 -24.50 -10.82 -11.32
C LEU A 539 -25.53 -9.85 -11.90
N GLU A 540 -25.35 -8.55 -11.67
CA GLU A 540 -26.23 -7.51 -12.23
C GLU A 540 -26.18 -7.45 -13.76
N ASP A 541 -25.01 -7.66 -14.38
CA ASP A 541 -24.87 -7.76 -15.85
C ASP A 541 -25.66 -8.93 -16.46
N LYS A 542 -26.05 -9.92 -15.64
CA LYS A 542 -26.90 -11.06 -16.01
C LYS A 542 -28.34 -10.92 -15.48
N ASP A 543 -28.72 -9.74 -14.99
CA ASP A 543 -30.01 -9.47 -14.34
C ASP A 543 -30.30 -10.38 -13.13
N ILE A 544 -29.25 -10.86 -12.45
CA ILE A 544 -29.34 -11.72 -11.28
C ILE A 544 -29.34 -10.88 -10.01
N ASN A 545 -30.46 -10.87 -9.28
CA ASN A 545 -30.52 -10.26 -7.96
C ASN A 545 -29.97 -11.23 -6.90
N TYR A 546 -28.84 -10.88 -6.30
CA TYR A 546 -28.20 -11.71 -5.27
C TYR A 546 -29.10 -12.00 -4.06
N SER A 547 -30.03 -11.09 -3.72
CA SER A 547 -30.93 -11.27 -2.57
C SER A 547 -31.91 -12.41 -2.77
N ALA A 548 -32.17 -12.79 -4.02
CA ALA A 548 -33.01 -13.93 -4.39
C ALA A 548 -32.24 -15.25 -4.42
N LEU A 549 -30.93 -15.25 -4.16
CA LEU A 549 -30.10 -16.45 -4.18
C LEU A 549 -29.97 -17.07 -2.77
N GLN A 550 -30.04 -18.39 -2.72
CA GLN A 550 -29.93 -19.19 -1.50
C GLN A 550 -29.14 -20.49 -1.77
N LEU A 551 -28.59 -21.09 -0.72
CA LEU A 551 -28.05 -22.45 -0.77
C LEU A 551 -29.17 -23.50 -0.79
N ASN A 552 -28.79 -24.78 -0.75
CA ASN A 552 -29.75 -25.89 -0.64
C ASN A 552 -30.70 -25.74 0.56
N ASP A 553 -30.21 -25.17 1.67
CA ASP A 553 -31.06 -24.67 2.75
C ASP A 553 -31.50 -23.22 2.46
N PRO A 554 -32.82 -22.93 2.37
CA PRO A 554 -33.35 -21.61 2.04
C PRO A 554 -33.03 -20.53 3.09
N THR A 555 -32.65 -20.91 4.30
CA THR A 555 -32.25 -19.96 5.36
C THR A 555 -30.83 -19.41 5.13
N CYS A 556 -30.01 -20.11 4.34
CA CYS A 556 -28.64 -19.71 4.05
C CYS A 556 -28.58 -18.88 2.75
N ARG A 557 -28.49 -17.55 2.92
CA ARG A 557 -28.38 -16.57 1.82
C ARG A 557 -26.98 -15.96 1.72
N GLY A 558 -26.69 -15.37 0.57
CA GLY A 558 -25.42 -14.68 0.31
C GLY A 558 -25.27 -13.43 1.16
N ARG A 559 -24.06 -13.18 1.65
CA ARG A 559 -23.71 -11.98 2.40
C ARG A 559 -22.94 -11.03 1.49
N VAL A 560 -23.41 -9.79 1.40
CA VAL A 560 -22.75 -8.75 0.61
C VAL A 560 -21.77 -7.98 1.46
N ASP A 561 -20.55 -7.84 0.95
CA ASP A 561 -19.59 -6.86 1.43
C ASP A 561 -19.97 -5.48 0.88
N LYS A 562 -20.21 -4.51 1.77
CA LYS A 562 -20.67 -3.17 1.37
C LYS A 562 -19.61 -2.32 0.69
N LEU A 563 -18.32 -2.64 0.86
CA LEU A 563 -17.22 -1.88 0.30
C LEU A 563 -16.84 -2.45 -1.07
N THR A 564 -16.71 -3.77 -1.17
CA THR A 564 -16.32 -4.45 -2.41
C THR A 564 -17.53 -4.88 -3.25
N HIS A 565 -18.76 -4.78 -2.77
CA HIS A 565 -19.95 -5.28 -3.48
C HIS A 565 -19.87 -6.77 -3.89
N MET A 566 -18.99 -7.56 -3.26
CA MET A 566 -18.88 -9.00 -3.49
C MET A 566 -19.88 -9.76 -2.61
N VAL A 567 -20.37 -10.89 -3.11
CA VAL A 567 -21.41 -11.71 -2.44
C VAL A 567 -20.86 -13.08 -2.08
N THR A 568 -20.71 -13.37 -0.78
CA THR A 568 -20.18 -14.65 -0.30
C THR A 568 -21.28 -15.58 0.21
N PHE A 569 -21.24 -16.83 -0.26
CA PHE A 569 -22.02 -17.95 0.25
C PHE A 569 -21.08 -18.91 0.97
N SER A 570 -21.48 -19.41 2.13
CA SER A 570 -20.62 -20.32 2.91
C SER A 570 -21.42 -21.29 3.75
N PHE A 571 -20.82 -22.45 4.03
CA PHE A 571 -21.32 -23.42 5.00
C PHE A 571 -20.16 -23.95 5.85
N ASN A 572 -20.48 -24.48 7.03
CA ASN A 572 -19.50 -25.12 7.91
C ASN A 572 -20.12 -26.30 8.68
N SER A 573 -19.35 -26.95 9.55
CA SER A 573 -19.81 -28.09 10.36
C SER A 573 -20.98 -27.76 11.30
N SER A 574 -21.09 -26.51 11.77
CA SER A 574 -22.17 -26.06 12.67
C SER A 574 -23.44 -25.65 11.92
N ASN A 575 -23.31 -25.08 10.73
CA ASN A 575 -24.40 -24.71 9.85
C ASN A 575 -24.14 -25.26 8.44
N ARG A 576 -24.72 -26.43 8.17
CA ARG A 576 -24.46 -27.21 6.96
C ARG A 576 -25.14 -26.65 5.71
N CYS A 577 -26.13 -25.77 5.86
CA CYS A 577 -26.84 -25.14 4.73
C CYS A 577 -27.29 -26.10 3.61
N GLY A 578 -27.69 -27.33 3.96
CA GLY A 578 -28.09 -28.35 2.99
C GLY A 578 -26.97 -28.92 2.13
N THR A 579 -25.70 -28.83 2.55
CA THR A 579 -24.56 -29.47 1.86
C THR A 579 -24.76 -30.97 1.74
N VAL A 580 -24.48 -31.50 0.56
CA VAL A 580 -24.54 -32.93 0.21
C VAL A 580 -23.11 -33.46 0.17
N VAL A 581 -22.85 -34.58 0.87
CA VAL A 581 -21.55 -35.25 0.83
C VAL A 581 -21.66 -36.48 -0.06
N THR A 582 -20.82 -36.55 -1.09
CA THR A 582 -20.72 -37.71 -1.99
C THR A 582 -19.30 -38.26 -2.02
N THR A 583 -19.16 -39.52 -2.38
CA THR A 583 -17.85 -40.17 -2.57
C THR A 583 -17.75 -40.79 -3.95
N ASN A 584 -16.62 -40.59 -4.60
CA ASN A 584 -16.23 -41.31 -5.80
C ASN A 584 -14.91 -41.97 -5.48
N ASN A 585 -14.89 -43.26 -5.12
CA ASN A 585 -13.82 -44.23 -4.80
C ASN A 585 -12.39 -43.76 -4.36
N SER A 586 -11.92 -42.60 -4.78
CA SER A 586 -10.67 -41.93 -4.40
C SER A 586 -10.86 -40.49 -3.87
N TYR A 587 -12.09 -39.96 -3.81
CA TYR A 587 -12.38 -38.59 -3.35
C TYR A 587 -13.66 -38.50 -2.50
N ILE A 588 -13.63 -37.65 -1.47
CA ILE A 588 -14.81 -37.15 -0.76
C ILE A 588 -15.15 -35.77 -1.32
N ILE A 589 -16.39 -35.57 -1.74
CA ILE A 589 -16.87 -34.34 -2.40
C ILE A 589 -17.97 -33.73 -1.54
N TYR A 590 -17.72 -32.54 -0.99
CA TYR A 590 -18.73 -31.73 -0.34
C TYR A 590 -19.33 -30.80 -1.38
N LYS A 591 -20.60 -30.97 -1.71
CA LYS A 591 -21.29 -30.21 -2.75
C LYS A 591 -22.41 -29.37 -2.15
N ASN A 592 -22.50 -28.12 -2.56
CA ASN A 592 -23.68 -27.28 -2.34
C ASN A 592 -24.01 -26.54 -3.64
N THR A 593 -25.23 -26.00 -3.72
CA THR A 593 -25.72 -25.35 -4.92
C THR A 593 -26.37 -24.03 -4.54
N ILE A 594 -25.93 -22.95 -5.17
CA ILE A 594 -26.62 -21.65 -5.10
C ILE A 594 -27.76 -21.70 -6.11
N ARG A 595 -29.00 -21.48 -5.66
CA ARG A 595 -30.20 -21.49 -6.49
C ARG A 595 -30.97 -20.20 -6.32
N SER A 596 -31.65 -19.79 -7.38
CA SER A 596 -32.72 -18.79 -7.27
C SER A 596 -33.85 -19.32 -6.39
N GLN A 597 -34.42 -18.45 -5.57
CA GLN A 597 -35.59 -18.76 -4.76
C GLN A 597 -36.72 -19.27 -5.67
N ASN A 598 -37.33 -20.39 -5.31
CA ASN A 598 -38.49 -20.91 -6.03
C ASN A 598 -39.64 -19.93 -5.88
N TYR A 599 -39.89 -19.13 -6.92
CA TYR A 599 -41.18 -18.48 -7.08
C TYR A 599 -42.20 -19.60 -7.29
N SER A 600 -43.17 -19.72 -6.38
CA SER A 600 -44.24 -20.72 -6.42
C SER A 600 -45.24 -20.51 -7.57
N ASP A 601 -44.83 -19.83 -8.64
CA ASP A 601 -45.65 -19.51 -9.79
C ASP A 601 -45.47 -20.55 -10.90
N VAL A 602 -46.59 -20.85 -11.56
CA VAL A 602 -46.68 -21.84 -12.65
C VAL A 602 -45.84 -21.46 -13.87
N ILE A 603 -45.42 -20.19 -13.98
CA ILE A 603 -44.60 -19.66 -15.09
C ILE A 603 -43.52 -18.76 -14.49
N THR A 604 -42.24 -19.09 -14.71
CA THR A 604 -41.12 -18.16 -14.48
C THR A 604 -40.72 -17.49 -15.79
N ARG A 605 -40.56 -16.16 -15.78
CA ARG A 605 -40.06 -15.38 -16.91
C ARG A 605 -38.60 -14.94 -16.72
N LYS A 606 -37.96 -15.38 -15.64
CA LYS A 606 -36.56 -15.10 -15.31
C LYS A 606 -35.75 -16.39 -15.38
N ASP A 607 -34.50 -16.28 -15.84
CA ASP A 607 -33.57 -17.39 -15.88
C ASP A 607 -33.34 -17.95 -14.47
N GLN A 608 -33.43 -19.28 -14.35
CA GLN A 608 -33.15 -19.95 -13.08
C GLN A 608 -31.65 -20.07 -12.90
N VAL A 609 -31.10 -19.34 -11.93
CA VAL A 609 -29.69 -19.42 -11.58
C VAL A 609 -29.46 -20.69 -10.78
N GLN A 610 -28.55 -21.55 -11.27
CA GLN A 610 -28.05 -22.71 -10.54
C GLN A 610 -26.52 -22.75 -10.66
N ILE A 611 -25.83 -22.51 -9.55
CA ILE A 611 -24.36 -22.55 -9.47
C ILE A 611 -23.97 -23.65 -8.50
N ASP A 612 -23.47 -24.75 -9.04
CA ASP A 612 -22.95 -25.86 -8.25
C ASP A 612 -21.50 -25.55 -7.85
N PHE A 613 -21.19 -25.73 -6.57
CA PHE A 613 -19.81 -25.64 -6.10
C PHE A 613 -19.49 -26.76 -5.13
N SER A 614 -18.24 -27.20 -5.16
CA SER A 614 -17.83 -28.35 -4.36
C SER A 614 -16.38 -28.30 -3.93
N CYS A 615 -16.13 -28.84 -2.75
CA CYS A 615 -14.79 -29.13 -2.27
C CYS A 615 -14.49 -30.61 -2.43
N VAL A 616 -13.51 -30.91 -3.28
CA VAL A 616 -13.06 -32.26 -3.58
C VAL A 616 -11.79 -32.52 -2.77
N TYR A 617 -11.82 -33.56 -1.97
CA TYR A 617 -10.69 -33.96 -1.15
C TYR A 617 -10.30 -35.38 -1.49
N SER A 618 -9.01 -35.59 -1.78
CA SER A 618 -8.48 -36.94 -1.98
C SER A 618 -8.76 -37.77 -0.74
N GLN A 619 -9.32 -38.95 -0.95
CA GLN A 619 -9.23 -39.97 0.07
C GLN A 619 -7.74 -40.23 0.31
N PRO A 620 -7.33 -40.36 1.58
CA PRO A 620 -5.94 -40.50 1.93
C PRO A 620 -5.34 -41.79 1.34
N ASN A 621 -4.30 -41.65 0.52
CA ASN A 621 -3.36 -42.74 0.26
C ASN A 621 -2.59 -42.98 1.56
N ILE A 622 -2.88 -44.09 2.23
CA ILE A 622 -2.28 -44.40 3.52
C ILE A 622 -0.96 -45.12 3.25
N ASN A 623 0.14 -44.36 3.38
CA ASN A 623 1.49 -44.90 3.33
C ASN A 623 1.73 -45.79 4.56
N THR A 624 2.09 -47.04 4.31
CA THR A 624 2.50 -48.02 5.32
C THR A 624 3.72 -47.49 6.08
N ALA A 625 3.59 -47.39 7.40
CA ALA A 625 4.72 -47.18 8.28
C ALA A 625 4.72 -48.29 9.33
N THR A 626 5.77 -49.11 9.33
CA THR A 626 6.00 -50.18 10.29
C THR A 626 6.70 -49.60 11.52
N PHE A 627 6.16 -49.82 12.72
CA PHE A 627 6.74 -49.29 13.95
C PHE A 627 6.95 -50.39 15.00
N ARG A 628 7.97 -50.18 15.85
CA ARG A 628 8.14 -50.90 17.12
C ARG A 628 7.38 -50.10 18.19
N ILE A 629 6.50 -50.74 18.97
CA ILE A 629 5.98 -50.08 20.19
C ILE A 629 7.09 -50.07 21.23
N ARG A 630 7.95 -49.05 21.18
CA ARG A 630 8.79 -48.65 22.31
C ARG A 630 8.28 -47.36 22.98
N ASP A 631 7.45 -46.59 22.28
CA ASP A 631 6.85 -45.35 22.80
C ASP A 631 5.32 -45.36 22.65
N TRP A 632 4.69 -44.88 23.72
CA TRP A 632 3.28 -44.89 24.07
C TRP A 632 2.45 -43.95 23.18
N SER A 633 1.28 -44.44 22.72
CA SER A 633 0.39 -43.81 21.71
C SER A 633 1.04 -43.58 20.34
N VAL A 634 0.66 -44.40 19.35
CA VAL A 634 1.05 -44.19 17.95
C VAL A 634 0.02 -43.27 17.32
N ALA A 635 0.37 -42.00 17.19
CA ALA A 635 -0.41 -40.97 16.50
C ALA A 635 0.23 -40.72 15.13
N GLN A 636 -0.42 -41.18 14.05
CA GLN A 636 0.01 -40.88 12.68
C GLN A 636 -0.80 -39.70 12.16
N CYS A 637 -0.13 -38.58 11.87
CA CYS A 637 -0.73 -37.49 11.11
C CYS A 637 -0.81 -37.93 9.64
N ILE A 638 -2.03 -38.21 9.17
CA ILE A 638 -2.27 -38.54 7.77
C ILE A 638 -2.60 -37.23 7.07
N THR A 639 -1.64 -36.72 6.31
CA THR A 639 -1.81 -35.53 5.46
C THR A 639 -2.21 -35.99 4.06
N SER A 640 -3.44 -35.72 3.64
CA SER A 640 -3.88 -35.93 2.26
C SER A 640 -4.62 -34.70 1.76
N GLY A 641 -3.99 -33.96 0.84
CA GLY A 641 -4.51 -32.66 0.41
C GLY A 641 -4.78 -31.73 1.60
N ALA A 642 -5.90 -31.02 1.56
CA ALA A 642 -6.28 -30.02 2.57
C ALA A 642 -6.85 -30.58 3.90
N TRP A 643 -6.69 -31.88 4.20
CA TRP A 643 -7.07 -32.47 5.50
C TRP A 643 -5.88 -32.97 6.30
N ASN A 644 -5.81 -32.54 7.56
CA ASN A 644 -4.90 -33.05 8.57
C ASN A 644 -5.71 -33.78 9.64
N TYR A 645 -5.67 -35.11 9.66
CA TYR A 645 -6.25 -35.87 10.76
C TYR A 645 -5.25 -36.87 11.34
N THR A 646 -5.35 -37.07 12.64
CA THR A 646 -4.44 -37.93 13.41
C THR A 646 -5.13 -39.23 13.74
N LEU A 647 -4.59 -40.34 13.25
CA LEU A 647 -5.09 -41.68 13.53
C LEU A 647 -4.29 -42.29 14.68
N THR A 648 -5.00 -42.68 15.73
CA THR A 648 -4.41 -43.18 16.97
C THR A 648 -4.96 -44.56 17.30
N ILE A 649 -4.07 -45.50 17.60
CA ILE A 649 -4.43 -46.81 18.16
C ILE A 649 -3.96 -46.92 19.62
N LYS A 650 -4.83 -47.40 20.50
CA LYS A 650 -4.58 -47.59 21.94
C LYS A 650 -5.07 -48.94 22.41
N ALA A 651 -4.33 -49.56 23.33
CA ALA A 651 -4.69 -50.82 23.98
C ALA A 651 -4.94 -50.59 25.48
N TYR A 652 -5.91 -51.31 26.05
CA TYR A 652 -6.33 -51.19 27.44
C TYR A 652 -6.50 -52.57 28.07
N THR A 653 -6.21 -52.69 29.37
CA THR A 653 -6.36 -53.92 30.18
C THR A 653 -7.74 -54.05 30.82
N ASN A 654 -8.63 -53.08 30.64
CA ASN A 654 -9.96 -53.09 31.23
C ASN A 654 -11.05 -52.69 30.23
N ALA A 655 -12.25 -53.26 30.41
CA ALA A 655 -13.42 -52.99 29.57
C ALA A 655 -13.86 -51.51 29.57
N GLY A 656 -13.57 -50.78 30.65
CA GLY A 656 -13.82 -49.34 30.75
C GLY A 656 -12.88 -48.48 29.89
N ARG A 657 -11.83 -49.07 29.29
CA ARG A 657 -10.84 -48.38 28.45
C ARG A 657 -10.20 -47.18 29.17
N THR A 658 -9.92 -47.35 30.46
CA THR A 658 -9.32 -46.32 31.32
C THR A 658 -7.89 -46.67 31.73
N GLN A 659 -7.57 -47.96 31.81
CA GLN A 659 -6.25 -48.46 32.15
C GLN A 659 -5.53 -48.89 30.88
N LEU A 660 -4.62 -48.03 30.42
CA LEU A 660 -3.78 -48.27 29.24
C LEU A 660 -2.80 -49.42 29.52
N VAL A 661 -2.48 -50.19 28.47
CA VAL A 661 -1.40 -51.17 28.55
C VAL A 661 -0.06 -50.42 28.48
N GLU A 662 0.79 -50.58 29.51
CA GLU A 662 2.08 -49.88 29.64
C GLU A 662 3.24 -50.69 29.05
N TRP A 663 4.37 -50.02 28.75
CA TRP A 663 5.55 -50.59 28.07
C TRP A 663 6.23 -51.75 28.82
N ASN A 664 6.00 -51.88 30.12
CA ASN A 664 6.53 -52.93 31.00
C ASN A 664 5.42 -53.87 31.50
N SER A 665 4.21 -53.80 30.93
CA SER A 665 3.11 -54.68 31.32
C SER A 665 3.36 -56.09 30.79
N GLU A 666 3.66 -57.02 31.68
CA GLU A 666 3.69 -58.45 31.37
C GLU A 666 2.27 -58.94 31.09
N LEU A 667 1.89 -59.01 29.81
CA LEU A 667 0.59 -59.54 29.42
C LEU A 667 0.59 -61.07 29.49
N GLN A 668 -0.42 -61.65 30.11
CA GLN A 668 -0.54 -63.10 30.19
C GLN A 668 -1.24 -63.67 28.96
N LEU A 669 -0.86 -64.89 28.57
CA LEU A 669 -1.63 -65.63 27.58
C LEU A 669 -3.07 -65.76 28.05
N ASN A 670 -4.00 -65.61 27.11
CA ASN A 670 -5.45 -65.61 27.33
C ASN A 670 -5.98 -64.41 28.15
N GLU A 671 -5.15 -63.41 28.46
CA GLU A 671 -5.62 -62.14 29.02
C GLU A 671 -6.34 -61.32 27.95
N LYS A 672 -7.51 -60.76 28.29
CA LYS A 672 -8.31 -59.98 27.33
C LYS A 672 -7.79 -58.55 27.22
N ILE A 673 -7.62 -58.08 25.99
CA ILE A 673 -7.16 -56.72 25.67
C ILE A 673 -8.24 -55.98 24.89
N TRP A 674 -8.46 -54.71 25.24
CA TRP A 674 -9.40 -53.81 24.56
C TRP A 674 -8.64 -52.80 23.70
N MET A 675 -8.98 -52.76 22.41
CA MET A 675 -8.37 -51.92 21.40
C MET A 675 -9.30 -50.78 21.02
N VAL A 676 -8.72 -49.59 20.85
CA VAL A 676 -9.39 -48.38 20.38
C VAL A 676 -8.62 -47.82 19.21
N LEU A 677 -9.26 -47.73 18.05
CA LEU A 677 -8.77 -46.98 16.89
C LEU A 677 -9.61 -45.71 16.80
N LYS A 678 -8.98 -44.54 16.83
CA LYS A 678 -9.67 -43.25 16.80
C LYS A 678 -8.99 -42.29 15.84
N THR A 679 -9.78 -41.51 15.10
CA THR A 679 -9.30 -40.35 14.36
C THR A 679 -9.64 -39.05 15.07
N ASP A 680 -8.67 -38.14 15.15
CA ASP A 680 -8.83 -36.76 15.62
C ASP A 680 -8.68 -35.82 14.41
N GLY A 681 -9.63 -34.90 14.21
CA GLY A 681 -9.65 -33.95 13.07
C GLY A 681 -10.70 -34.24 11.99
N LEU A 682 -11.47 -35.34 12.10
CA LEU A 682 -12.59 -35.65 11.20
C LEU A 682 -13.95 -35.29 11.84
N ASP A 683 -14.91 -34.83 11.03
CA ASP A 683 -16.28 -34.60 11.46
C ASP A 683 -17.09 -35.92 11.48
N GLY A 684 -17.18 -36.52 12.67
CA GLY A 684 -17.88 -37.79 12.93
C GLY A 684 -19.39 -37.77 12.67
N SER A 685 -19.97 -36.61 12.37
CA SER A 685 -21.38 -36.46 12.01
C SER A 685 -21.63 -36.57 10.50
N MET A 686 -20.57 -36.46 9.68
CA MET A 686 -20.62 -36.52 8.21
C MET A 686 -19.98 -37.81 7.69
N VAL A 687 -18.89 -38.25 8.33
CA VAL A 687 -18.09 -39.41 7.94
C VAL A 687 -17.83 -40.30 9.17
N SER A 688 -17.85 -41.61 8.98
CA SER A 688 -17.42 -42.61 9.95
C SER A 688 -16.18 -43.35 9.46
N VAL A 689 -15.40 -43.88 10.39
CA VAL A 689 -14.27 -44.76 10.10
C VAL A 689 -14.76 -46.20 10.19
N VAL A 690 -14.49 -46.99 9.16
CA VAL A 690 -14.80 -48.42 9.10
C VAL A 690 -13.49 -49.19 9.10
N THR A 691 -13.31 -50.13 10.02
CA THR A 691 -12.20 -51.08 10.05
C THR A 691 -12.59 -52.32 9.28
N ASP A 692 -12.00 -52.54 8.10
CA ASP A 692 -12.32 -53.67 7.23
C ASP A 692 -11.71 -54.98 7.71
N SER A 693 -10.45 -54.95 8.15
CA SER A 693 -9.79 -56.15 8.64
C SER A 693 -8.74 -55.80 9.69
N CYS A 694 -8.40 -56.74 10.56
CA CYS A 694 -7.26 -56.64 11.46
C CYS A 694 -6.67 -58.02 11.65
N TRP A 695 -5.35 -58.16 11.74
CA TRP A 695 -4.68 -59.44 11.88
C TRP A 695 -3.34 -59.30 12.57
N ALA A 696 -2.82 -60.34 13.20
CA ALA A 696 -1.48 -60.32 13.77
C ALA A 696 -0.48 -61.15 12.96
N THR A 697 0.80 -60.81 13.06
CA THR A 697 1.94 -61.57 12.53
C THR A 697 3.05 -61.66 13.56
N ASP A 698 4.00 -62.58 13.41
CA ASP A 698 5.16 -62.70 14.32
C ASP A 698 6.35 -61.78 13.92
N LYS A 699 6.22 -61.06 12.80
CA LYS A 699 7.19 -60.10 12.27
C LYS A 699 6.51 -58.78 11.91
N ALA A 700 7.30 -57.70 11.87
CA ALA A 700 6.83 -56.36 11.55
C ALA A 700 6.15 -56.20 10.18
N SER A 701 6.35 -57.13 9.26
CA SER A 701 5.75 -57.04 7.93
C SER A 701 4.27 -57.47 7.94
N PRO A 702 3.36 -56.62 7.43
CA PRO A 702 1.95 -56.95 7.11
C PRO A 702 1.68 -58.30 6.47
N ALA A 703 2.57 -58.69 5.56
CA ALA A 703 2.41 -59.82 4.66
C ALA A 703 3.20 -61.05 5.13
N SER A 704 3.76 -60.99 6.34
CA SER A 704 4.52 -62.10 6.90
C SER A 704 3.61 -63.24 7.37
N SER A 705 4.18 -64.45 7.41
CA SER A 705 3.54 -65.66 7.93
C SER A 705 4.38 -66.15 9.13
N PRO A 706 3.75 -66.63 10.22
CA PRO A 706 2.31 -66.87 10.41
C PRO A 706 1.45 -65.60 10.55
N ARG A 707 0.20 -65.66 10.06
CA ARG A 707 -0.83 -64.61 10.13
C ARG A 707 -2.07 -65.14 10.88
N HIS A 708 -2.62 -64.35 11.78
CA HIS A 708 -3.87 -64.64 12.50
C HIS A 708 -4.86 -63.50 12.36
N ASP A 709 -5.97 -63.70 11.66
CA ASP A 709 -6.98 -62.65 11.47
C ASP A 709 -7.84 -62.48 12.73
N LEU A 710 -8.04 -61.23 13.14
CA LEU A 710 -8.89 -60.82 14.26
C LEU A 710 -10.21 -60.23 13.74
N ILE A 711 -10.15 -59.35 12.74
CA ILE A 711 -11.32 -58.76 12.09
C ILE A 711 -11.29 -59.10 10.60
N ILE A 712 -12.41 -59.54 10.06
CA ILE A 712 -12.60 -59.90 8.65
C ILE A 712 -13.89 -59.22 8.15
N ASN A 713 -13.79 -58.42 7.09
CA ASN A 713 -14.90 -57.66 6.50
C ASN A 713 -15.71 -56.86 7.55
N GLY A 714 -15.01 -56.23 8.49
CA GLY A 714 -15.58 -55.43 9.56
C GLY A 714 -16.16 -56.19 10.76
N CYS A 715 -16.08 -57.52 10.74
CA CYS A 715 -16.65 -58.41 11.75
C CYS A 715 -15.57 -59.22 12.49
N ALA A 716 -15.85 -59.64 13.72
CA ALA A 716 -14.96 -60.52 14.48
C ALA A 716 -14.72 -61.86 13.73
N ASN A 717 -13.49 -62.36 13.76
CA ASN A 717 -13.14 -63.63 13.12
C ASN A 717 -13.93 -64.79 13.78
N PRO A 718 -14.81 -65.50 13.04
CA PRO A 718 -15.62 -66.59 13.60
C PRO A 718 -14.79 -67.80 14.07
N ALA A 719 -13.54 -67.93 13.63
CA ALA A 719 -12.64 -68.99 14.06
C ALA A 719 -11.98 -68.72 15.42
N ASP A 720 -12.02 -67.46 15.91
CA ASP A 720 -11.47 -67.05 17.20
C ASP A 720 -12.59 -66.48 18.09
N PRO A 721 -13.15 -67.29 19.01
CA PRO A 721 -14.27 -66.85 19.84
C PRO A 721 -13.88 -65.78 20.87
N THR A 722 -12.59 -65.46 21.00
CA THR A 722 -12.11 -64.44 21.93
C THR A 722 -12.25 -63.03 21.36
N VAL A 723 -12.39 -62.89 20.03
CA VAL A 723 -12.49 -61.60 19.38
C VAL A 723 -13.91 -61.06 19.42
N GLN A 724 -14.06 -59.81 19.82
CA GLN A 724 -15.33 -59.08 19.85
C GLN A 724 -15.15 -57.70 19.23
N VAL A 725 -15.99 -57.34 18.26
CA VAL A 725 -16.05 -55.99 17.71
C VAL A 725 -17.27 -55.30 18.32
N GLU A 726 -17.03 -54.29 19.14
CA GLU A 726 -18.05 -53.61 19.94
C GLU A 726 -18.72 -52.49 19.13
N GLU A 727 -17.93 -51.72 18.39
CA GLU A 727 -18.38 -50.60 17.55
C GLU A 727 -17.47 -50.47 16.34
N ASN A 728 -18.04 -50.45 15.14
CA ASN A 728 -17.31 -50.27 13.88
C ASN A 728 -18.23 -49.57 12.86
N GLY A 729 -17.74 -48.51 12.22
CA GLY A 729 -18.52 -47.76 11.21
C GLY A 729 -19.64 -46.87 11.76
N LEU A 730 -19.76 -46.71 13.08
CA LEU A 730 -20.75 -45.83 13.72
C LEU A 730 -20.26 -44.40 13.89
N ALA A 731 -18.98 -44.19 14.18
CA ALA A 731 -18.37 -42.90 14.46
C ALA A 731 -16.97 -42.82 13.84
N THR A 732 -16.16 -41.84 14.25
CA THR A 732 -14.73 -41.73 13.91
C THR A 732 -13.85 -42.62 14.79
N SER A 733 -14.41 -43.69 15.35
CA SER A 733 -13.70 -44.62 16.22
C SER A 733 -14.21 -46.04 16.04
N THR A 734 -13.30 -47.01 16.14
CA THR A 734 -13.57 -48.44 16.16
C THR A 734 -13.08 -49.03 17.48
N TYR A 735 -13.90 -49.90 18.06
CA TYR A 735 -13.64 -50.57 19.33
C TYR A 735 -13.74 -52.08 19.14
N PHE A 736 -12.69 -52.81 19.51
CA PHE A 736 -12.69 -54.27 19.52
C PHE A 736 -11.82 -54.82 20.64
N SER A 737 -12.01 -56.08 21.01
CA SER A 737 -11.21 -56.78 22.00
C SER A 737 -10.87 -58.19 21.56
N PHE A 738 -9.78 -58.75 22.06
CA PHE A 738 -9.35 -60.13 21.82
C PHE A 738 -8.52 -60.64 23.00
N ASN A 739 -8.36 -61.97 23.13
CA ASN A 739 -7.48 -62.52 24.15
C ASN A 739 -6.06 -62.66 23.60
N MET A 740 -5.07 -62.33 24.42
CA MET A 740 -3.66 -62.40 24.05
C MET A 740 -3.25 -63.85 23.75
N PHE A 741 -2.47 -64.02 22.68
CA PHE A 741 -2.02 -65.33 22.20
C PHE A 741 -0.52 -65.30 21.95
N ARG A 742 0.04 -66.37 21.37
CA ARG A 742 1.41 -66.38 20.84
C ARG A 742 1.50 -67.31 19.64
N PHE A 743 2.39 -67.02 18.70
CA PHE A 743 2.66 -67.92 17.58
C PHE A 743 3.57 -69.08 17.99
N THR A 744 3.26 -70.30 17.56
CA THR A 744 4.09 -71.48 17.82
C THR A 744 5.30 -71.50 16.90
N GLY A 745 6.52 -71.46 17.46
CA GLY A 745 7.77 -71.58 16.70
C GLY A 745 8.30 -70.27 16.07
N GLY A 746 7.72 -69.12 16.41
CA GLY A 746 8.15 -67.78 16.00
C GLY A 746 8.79 -66.96 17.13
N SER A 747 9.02 -65.66 16.89
CA SER A 747 9.40 -64.70 17.95
C SER A 747 8.33 -64.66 19.05
N SER A 748 8.69 -64.21 20.25
CA SER A 748 7.74 -63.90 21.32
C SER A 748 6.91 -62.63 21.05
N ASP A 749 7.12 -62.00 19.89
CA ASP A 749 6.54 -60.74 19.47
C ASP A 749 5.31 -60.92 18.56
N ILE A 750 4.31 -60.05 18.68
CA ILE A 750 3.04 -60.10 17.95
C ILE A 750 2.71 -58.74 17.32
N PHE A 751 2.75 -58.65 16.00
CA PHE A 751 2.47 -57.44 15.22
C PHE A 751 1.02 -57.46 14.71
N LEU A 752 0.11 -56.74 15.36
CA LEU A 752 -1.25 -56.40 14.95
C LEU A 752 -1.29 -55.38 13.80
N HIS A 753 -1.95 -55.71 12.71
CA HIS A 753 -2.24 -54.90 11.55
C HIS A 753 -3.74 -54.65 11.44
N CYS A 754 -4.19 -53.52 10.91
CA CYS A 754 -5.58 -53.15 10.75
C CYS A 754 -5.81 -52.36 9.46
N GLN A 755 -6.73 -52.82 8.63
CA GLN A 755 -7.18 -52.17 7.41
C GLN A 755 -8.45 -51.31 7.65
N LEU A 756 -8.54 -50.09 7.12
CA LEU A 756 -9.58 -49.09 7.39
C LEU A 756 -10.07 -48.36 6.11
N HIS A 757 -11.26 -47.79 6.11
CA HIS A 757 -11.68 -46.79 5.12
C HIS A 757 -12.63 -45.75 5.72
N LEU A 758 -12.77 -44.60 5.04
CA LEU A 758 -13.73 -43.56 5.42
C LEU A 758 -15.07 -43.80 4.71
N CYS A 759 -16.15 -43.87 5.48
CA CYS A 759 -17.51 -44.05 4.95
C CYS A 759 -18.39 -42.82 5.24
N PRO A 760 -18.92 -42.12 4.22
CA PRO A 760 -19.87 -41.02 4.43
C PRO A 760 -21.23 -41.56 4.90
N LYS A 761 -21.81 -40.95 5.92
CA LYS A 761 -23.06 -41.42 6.55
C LYS A 761 -24.33 -41.08 5.77
N GLN A 762 -24.26 -40.13 4.84
CA GLN A 762 -25.43 -39.66 4.09
C GLN A 762 -25.72 -40.61 2.93
N GLY A 763 -26.73 -41.47 3.08
CA GLY A 763 -27.19 -42.40 2.03
C GLY A 763 -26.50 -43.76 2.00
N ASN A 764 -25.45 -43.98 2.80
CA ASN A 764 -24.76 -45.27 2.92
C ASN A 764 -24.94 -45.87 4.32
N ASN A 765 -25.03 -47.19 4.40
CA ASN A 765 -24.93 -47.91 5.66
C ASN A 765 -23.45 -48.21 5.95
N CYS A 766 -22.86 -47.44 6.86
CA CYS A 766 -21.45 -47.59 7.22
C CYS A 766 -21.18 -48.69 8.26
N ILE A 767 -22.22 -49.24 8.88
CA ILE A 767 -22.08 -50.30 9.90
C ILE A 767 -21.98 -51.66 9.18
N PRO A 768 -20.87 -52.40 9.35
CA PRO A 768 -20.70 -53.74 8.77
C PRO A 768 -21.78 -54.71 9.25
N THR A 769 -22.30 -55.55 8.34
CA THR A 769 -23.31 -56.56 8.67
C THR A 769 -22.67 -57.92 8.96
N CYS A 770 -22.69 -58.34 10.23
CA CYS A 770 -22.10 -59.61 10.68
C CYS A 770 -23.17 -60.70 10.84
N ASN A 771 -23.23 -61.65 9.88
CA ASN A 771 -24.15 -62.80 9.97
C ASN A 771 -23.47 -63.99 10.68
N THR A 772 -24.08 -64.51 11.76
CA THR A 772 -23.64 -65.76 12.43
C THR A 772 -23.91 -67.00 11.57
N PRO A 773 -23.11 -68.08 11.65
CA PRO A 773 -23.03 -69.09 10.60
C PRO A 773 -24.23 -70.06 10.60
N ALA A 774 -24.97 -70.09 9.50
CA ALA A 774 -25.72 -71.27 9.06
C ALA A 774 -25.45 -71.50 7.57
N ARG A 775 -24.70 -72.58 7.28
CA ARG A 775 -24.52 -73.28 6.00
C ARG A 775 -24.47 -72.42 4.73
N VAL A 776 -23.26 -72.32 4.18
CA VAL A 776 -22.98 -71.84 2.82
C VAL A 776 -23.94 -72.49 1.80
N ARG A 777 -24.89 -71.69 1.32
CA ARG A 777 -25.41 -71.78 -0.05
C ARG A 777 -25.10 -70.44 -0.69
N GLY A 778 -24.27 -70.46 -1.72
CA GLY A 778 -23.93 -69.28 -2.50
C GLY A 778 -25.18 -68.66 -3.10
N SER A 779 -25.59 -67.52 -2.56
CA SER A 779 -26.32 -66.51 -3.31
C SER A 779 -25.32 -65.38 -3.58
N ALA A 780 -25.00 -65.18 -4.85
CA ALA A 780 -24.26 -64.02 -5.31
C ALA A 780 -25.03 -62.75 -4.92
N SER A 781 -24.56 -62.09 -3.87
CA SER A 781 -24.90 -60.69 -3.59
C SER A 781 -23.72 -59.86 -4.04
N LEU A 782 -24.01 -58.87 -4.87
CA LEU A 782 -23.09 -57.93 -5.52
C LEU A 782 -21.87 -57.62 -4.65
N THR A 783 -20.72 -58.14 -5.09
CA THR A 783 -19.39 -57.78 -4.60
C THR A 783 -19.15 -56.30 -4.88
N TYR A 784 -19.23 -55.47 -3.84
CA TYR A 784 -18.42 -54.27 -3.77
C TYR A 784 -17.00 -54.75 -3.47
N GLU A 785 -16.13 -54.79 -4.49
CA GLU A 785 -14.70 -54.92 -4.29
C GLU A 785 -14.14 -53.55 -3.88
N PRO A 786 -13.56 -53.39 -2.67
CA PRO A 786 -12.92 -52.16 -2.29
C PRO A 786 -11.52 -52.09 -2.92
N GLU A 787 -11.39 -51.43 -4.06
CA GLU A 787 -10.07 -51.03 -4.58
C GLU A 787 -9.53 -49.84 -3.77
N ALA A 788 -8.76 -50.20 -2.74
CA ALA A 788 -7.88 -49.39 -1.86
C ALA A 788 -8.32 -49.25 -0.39
N PRO A 789 -8.27 -50.33 0.41
CA PRO A 789 -8.54 -50.25 1.84
C PRO A 789 -7.23 -49.87 2.59
N ALA A 790 -7.28 -48.88 3.48
CA ALA A 790 -6.14 -48.30 4.21
C ALA A 790 -5.50 -49.26 5.20
N PHE A 791 -4.23 -49.14 5.59
CA PHE A 791 -3.54 -50.16 6.39
C PHE A 791 -2.75 -49.57 7.59
N ILE A 792 -2.87 -50.14 8.79
CA ILE A 792 -2.15 -49.82 10.04
C ILE A 792 -1.43 -51.07 10.55
N SER A 793 -0.30 -50.93 11.25
CA SER A 793 0.33 -52.02 12.03
C SER A 793 0.94 -51.60 13.37
N VAL A 794 1.00 -52.52 14.34
CA VAL A 794 1.16 -52.30 15.79
C VAL A 794 1.78 -53.55 16.41
N SER A 795 2.86 -53.47 17.19
CA SER A 795 3.57 -54.67 17.71
C SER A 795 3.62 -54.83 19.22
N TRP A 796 3.42 -56.04 19.71
CA TRP A 796 3.69 -56.51 21.07
C TRP A 796 5.03 -57.25 21.09
N THR A 797 5.80 -57.11 22.16
CA THR A 797 6.96 -57.96 22.46
C THR A 797 6.81 -58.44 23.90
N TYR A 798 7.05 -59.72 24.15
CA TYR A 798 7.08 -60.30 25.50
C TYR A 798 8.34 -59.92 26.26
#